data_AF-A0A927A3R7-F1
#
_entry.id   AF-A0A927A3R7-F1
#
_cell.length_a   1.000
_cell.length_b   1.000
_cell.length_c   1.000
_cell.angle_alpha   90.00
_cell.angle_beta   90.00
_cell.angle_gamma   90.00
#
_symmetry.space_group_name_H-M   'P 1'
#
loop_
_entity.id
_entity.type
_entity.pdbx_description
1 polymer ?
#
loop_
_entity_poly.entity_id
_entity_poly.type
_entity_poly.pdbx_seq_one_letter_code
_entity_poly.pdbx_strand_id
1 'polypeptide(L)'
;MNLKENYIAKIDPLLEEALMQARGEEKMRVIMTLGDENQLRNNQNILNLKPDDFSSPTAYRQALIEQRKIQLSELIGDTVQELQQLSLTTQGGTMSRVIVVEGSATDIFRALELSGVNYVSLDQLIGLPEIAPDEAVNHFAELYIKILGIELDEKTKNLIYQASKQYILTYQKRYNRLRVLGMQQPVNLDDIYTEVQCLQPDEIGKFESITALEKNYRKNGSRRLTNEKYARQDGIIIANEYQHLMILGQPGAGKSTFLRKIGLEAIKGKSGQIQRECIPILIELKQLTDININIYQFLQREFAYIYLPFSEDFLNEALENGKLLILLDGLDEVPNKNLDLAIQKIKKFVNRYNHNYFIISCRTAAYRNKFKDFKEFAIADFDDKQIQQFINNWFYSEVDKKLGTAEKCWNKIKSEESTKELGRTPLLLTFLCLEYDESQDLPEKRATLYGNALDILLRRWAAEKRLPNEPVYRQLGIDLEKIMLADIAYHNFVADKLFFSQQEVSNKIKRFLSSNDNAPKNLDSGKVLDAITTEQGILVERARDVYSFSHLTLQEYLTAQYIYDHGLVEKLVTEHLTDNRWKEVFLLVAGVMRGGADHLLLLMEKAAQKYINTPKLQALLNWAEQVIVGSEGNYKPVGKRAVAIVNANVIAYANSFAYAESINYIEGNIIVYAEAIAIAIAKSIDNIYAYAIAVAEAINHYAINDAIEYSNRLEELKIFNKVNFTFLITQLETLKAQIYPNQTSRKEYSVFVNRLRKILLKTFHLTPEMINLSQDEAQALEYYLYANFLIIQCKDAAVRVSRETWEAIEGRMLLPPGN
;
A
#
# COMPACT_ATOMS: atom_id res chain seq x y z
N MET A 1 -29.61 40.62 14.01
CA MET A 1 -29.97 40.82 15.44
C MET A 1 -28.82 41.57 16.10
N ASN A 2 -29.04 42.51 17.03
CA ASN A 2 -27.92 43.23 17.69
C ASN A 2 -27.36 42.40 18.86
N LEU A 3 -26.17 41.80 18.68
CA LEU A 3 -25.45 41.08 19.75
C LEU A 3 -24.87 42.08 20.76
N LYS A 4 -25.14 41.86 22.05
CA LYS A 4 -24.49 42.61 23.14
C LYS A 4 -23.06 42.05 23.33
N GLU A 5 -22.10 42.89 23.76
CA GLU A 5 -20.70 42.49 23.98
C GLU A 5 -20.55 41.22 24.84
N ASN A 6 -21.39 41.04 25.86
CA ASN A 6 -21.36 39.87 26.73
C ASN A 6 -21.80 38.56 26.04
N TYR A 7 -22.48 38.61 24.90
CA TYR A 7 -22.88 37.44 24.12
C TYR A 7 -21.82 37.05 23.08
N ILE A 8 -21.04 38.03 22.58
CA ILE A 8 -19.91 37.79 21.66
C ILE A 8 -18.91 36.83 22.31
N ALA A 9 -18.66 36.98 23.62
CA ALA A 9 -17.78 36.09 24.37
C ALA A 9 -18.29 34.63 24.50
N LYS A 10 -19.58 34.38 24.25
CA LYS A 10 -20.21 33.06 24.35
C LYS A 10 -20.34 32.34 23.01
N ILE A 11 -20.04 32.98 21.88
CA ILE A 11 -20.28 32.40 20.55
C ILE A 11 -19.02 32.37 19.69
N ASP A 12 -18.94 31.41 18.77
CA ASP A 12 -17.88 31.40 17.77
C ASP A 12 -18.15 32.43 16.65
N PRO A 13 -17.11 33.01 16.00
CA PRO A 13 -17.28 34.04 14.99
C PRO A 13 -18.11 33.63 13.76
N LEU A 14 -18.13 32.34 13.39
CA LEU A 14 -18.95 31.84 12.27
C LEU A 14 -20.43 31.79 12.67
N LEU A 15 -20.72 31.44 13.92
CA LEU A 15 -22.08 31.53 14.45
C LEU A 15 -22.52 33.00 14.60
N GLU A 16 -21.63 33.89 15.03
CA GLU A 16 -21.89 35.34 15.04
C GLU A 16 -22.27 35.85 13.65
N GLU A 17 -21.48 35.53 12.63
CA GLU A 17 -21.76 35.91 11.25
C GLU A 17 -23.08 35.27 10.75
N ALA A 18 -23.30 33.98 11.03
CA ALA A 18 -24.53 33.29 10.66
C ALA A 18 -25.76 33.94 11.30
N LEU A 19 -25.72 34.28 12.59
CA LEU A 19 -26.81 34.96 13.31
C LEU A 19 -27.03 36.40 12.83
N MET A 20 -25.97 37.07 12.36
CA MET A 20 -26.04 38.42 11.80
C MET A 20 -26.66 38.43 10.39
N GLN A 21 -26.42 37.39 9.59
CA GLN A 21 -26.91 37.27 8.22
C GLN A 21 -28.26 36.54 8.10
N ALA A 22 -28.63 35.75 9.10
CA ALA A 22 -29.83 34.93 9.06
C ALA A 22 -31.13 35.74 9.08
N ARG A 23 -32.11 35.22 8.34
CA ARG A 23 -33.52 35.65 8.51
C ARG A 23 -34.04 34.98 9.79
N GLY A 24 -34.79 35.69 10.63
CA GLY A 24 -35.11 35.24 12.00
C GLY A 24 -35.66 33.81 12.15
N GLU A 25 -36.33 33.25 11.14
CA GLU A 25 -36.85 31.87 11.15
C GLU A 25 -35.92 30.81 10.52
N GLU A 26 -34.76 31.21 10.01
CA GLU A 26 -33.80 30.32 9.39
C GLU A 26 -33.32 29.27 10.39
N LYS A 27 -33.47 27.99 10.03
CA LYS A 27 -33.10 26.89 10.90
C LYS A 27 -31.59 26.74 10.94
N MET A 28 -31.06 26.57 12.13
CA MET A 28 -29.65 26.44 12.42
C MET A 28 -29.41 25.26 13.36
N ARG A 29 -28.21 24.70 13.23
CA ARG A 29 -27.71 23.62 14.07
C ARG A 29 -26.42 24.08 14.72
N VAL A 30 -26.39 24.06 16.04
CA VAL A 30 -25.28 24.56 16.85
C VAL A 30 -24.91 23.54 17.92
N ILE A 31 -23.66 23.59 18.37
CA ILE A 31 -23.17 22.86 19.53
C ILE A 31 -23.15 23.83 20.70
N MET A 32 -23.86 23.51 21.79
CA MET A 32 -23.87 24.29 23.03
C MET A 32 -23.15 23.55 24.15
N THR A 33 -22.30 24.25 24.90
CA THR A 33 -21.71 23.79 26.15
C THR A 33 -22.47 24.38 27.33
N LEU A 34 -23.00 23.51 28.21
CA LEU A 34 -23.87 23.87 29.32
C LEU A 34 -23.21 23.73 30.71
N GLY A 35 -23.63 24.56 31.68
CA GLY A 35 -23.24 24.52 33.10
C GLY A 35 -21.79 24.96 33.39
N ASP A 36 -21.41 25.22 34.64
CA ASP A 36 -20.04 25.64 35.04
C ASP A 36 -19.10 24.45 35.30
N GLU A 37 -17.87 24.49 34.76
CA GLU A 37 -16.83 23.46 35.01
C GLU A 37 -16.47 23.35 36.49
N ASN A 38 -16.49 24.45 37.23
CA ASN A 38 -16.07 24.48 38.63
C ASN A 38 -17.10 23.82 39.55
N GLN A 39 -18.40 23.87 39.20
CA GLN A 39 -19.46 23.22 39.98
C GLN A 39 -19.37 21.68 39.91
N LEU A 40 -18.96 21.12 38.76
CA LEU A 40 -18.71 19.68 38.62
C LEU A 40 -17.52 19.17 39.43
N ARG A 41 -16.46 19.98 39.55
CA ARG A 41 -15.30 19.66 40.38
C ARG A 41 -15.65 19.72 41.87
N ASN A 42 -16.51 20.66 42.27
CA ASN A 42 -16.96 20.80 43.65
C ASN A 42 -18.00 19.74 44.08
N ASN A 43 -18.78 19.19 43.13
CA ASN A 43 -19.74 18.10 43.38
C ASN A 43 -19.12 16.69 43.44
N GLN A 44 -17.78 16.55 43.44
CA GLN A 44 -17.11 15.25 43.63
C GLN A 44 -17.35 14.61 45.01
N ASN A 45 -17.98 15.32 45.95
CA ASN A 45 -18.24 14.83 47.32
C ASN A 45 -19.52 13.98 47.47
N ILE A 46 -20.20 13.58 46.39
CA ILE A 46 -21.43 12.79 46.47
C ILE A 46 -21.17 11.33 46.04
N LEU A 47 -21.14 10.44 47.05
CA LEU A 47 -21.11 8.96 47.02
C LEU A 47 -19.84 8.31 46.42
N ASN A 48 -18.94 7.84 47.29
CA ASN A 48 -17.78 7.00 46.96
C ASN A 48 -18.21 5.56 46.64
N LEU A 49 -18.45 5.25 45.36
CA LEU A 49 -18.66 3.88 44.89
C LEU A 49 -17.32 3.12 44.87
N LYS A 50 -17.17 2.06 45.69
CA LYS A 50 -15.98 1.22 45.66
C LYS A 50 -16.19 0.03 44.73
N PRO A 51 -15.17 -0.42 43.98
CA PRO A 51 -15.27 -1.61 43.11
C PRO A 51 -15.78 -2.86 43.85
N ASP A 52 -15.42 -3.01 45.13
CA ASP A 52 -15.76 -4.16 45.98
C ASP A 52 -17.26 -4.25 46.32
N ASP A 53 -18.02 -3.17 46.11
CA ASP A 53 -19.46 -3.12 46.41
C ASP A 53 -20.31 -3.74 45.28
N PHE A 54 -19.69 -4.21 44.18
CA PHE A 54 -20.39 -4.65 42.97
C PHE A 54 -20.03 -6.07 42.55
N SER A 55 -21.03 -6.81 42.06
CA SER A 55 -20.92 -8.23 41.69
C SER A 55 -20.07 -8.50 40.43
N SER A 56 -19.71 -7.47 39.66
CA SER A 56 -18.85 -7.59 38.48
C SER A 56 -18.27 -6.23 38.05
N PRO A 57 -17.16 -6.21 37.28
CA PRO A 57 -16.63 -4.99 36.66
C PRO A 57 -17.64 -4.25 35.78
N THR A 58 -18.54 -4.99 35.13
CA THR A 58 -19.62 -4.43 34.31
C THR A 58 -20.64 -3.70 35.17
N ALA A 59 -21.07 -4.29 36.29
CA ALA A 59 -22.00 -3.67 37.24
C ALA A 59 -21.41 -2.39 37.86
N TYR A 60 -20.12 -2.40 38.20
CA TYR A 60 -19.42 -1.21 38.70
C TYR A 60 -19.37 -0.09 37.65
N ARG A 61 -19.00 -0.42 36.40
CA ARG A 61 -19.03 0.55 35.29
C ARG A 61 -20.44 1.11 35.06
N GLN A 62 -21.47 0.27 35.10
CA GLN A 62 -22.85 0.70 34.95
C GLN A 62 -23.25 1.71 36.03
N ALA A 63 -22.88 1.44 37.28
CA ALA A 63 -23.16 2.34 38.41
C ALA A 63 -22.40 3.67 38.31
N LEU A 64 -21.14 3.67 37.85
CA LEU A 64 -20.38 4.89 37.57
C LEU A 64 -21.02 5.73 36.45
N ILE A 65 -21.54 5.08 35.40
CA ILE A 65 -22.26 5.75 34.31
C ILE A 65 -23.57 6.37 34.83
N GLU A 66 -24.36 5.64 35.61
CA GLU A 66 -25.62 6.15 36.18
C GLU A 66 -25.38 7.30 37.17
N GLN A 67 -24.36 7.22 38.03
CA GLN A 67 -23.97 8.33 38.90
C GLN A 67 -23.61 9.58 38.09
N ARG A 68 -22.84 9.41 37.01
CA ARG A 68 -22.44 10.53 36.15
C ARG A 68 -23.63 11.16 35.43
N LYS A 69 -24.61 10.36 35.01
CA LYS A 69 -25.87 10.86 34.41
C LYS A 69 -26.66 11.70 35.40
N ILE A 70 -26.80 11.26 36.66
CA ILE A 70 -27.53 12.02 37.69
C ILE A 70 -26.83 13.36 37.95
N GLN A 71 -25.51 13.35 38.15
CA GLN A 71 -24.73 14.58 38.36
C GLN A 71 -24.83 15.57 37.19
N LEU A 72 -24.81 15.07 35.95
CA LEU A 72 -25.00 15.90 34.77
C LEU A 72 -26.42 16.45 34.70
N SER A 73 -27.44 15.61 34.97
CA SER A 73 -28.84 16.02 34.99
C SER A 73 -29.13 17.10 36.04
N GLU A 74 -28.52 17.04 37.22
CA GLU A 74 -28.64 18.10 38.24
C GLU A 74 -27.94 19.39 37.83
N LEU A 75 -26.82 19.30 37.12
CA LEU A 75 -26.02 20.46 36.72
C LEU A 75 -26.64 21.24 35.55
N ILE A 76 -27.15 20.54 34.53
CA ILE A 76 -27.58 21.16 33.27
C ILE A 76 -29.06 20.95 32.96
N GLY A 77 -29.80 20.22 33.79
CA GLY A 77 -31.20 19.86 33.57
C GLY A 77 -32.11 21.07 33.41
N ASP A 78 -31.98 22.06 34.29
CA ASP A 78 -32.77 23.30 34.22
C ASP A 78 -32.50 24.06 32.92
N THR A 79 -31.23 24.16 32.51
CA THR A 79 -30.85 24.80 31.24
C THR A 79 -31.37 24.03 30.03
N VAL A 80 -31.35 22.70 30.06
CA VAL A 80 -31.92 21.87 28.98
C VAL A 80 -33.44 22.07 28.88
N GLN A 81 -34.15 22.20 30.01
CA GLN A 81 -35.59 22.51 30.01
C GLN A 81 -35.87 23.92 29.47
N GLU A 82 -35.08 24.91 29.86
CA GLU A 82 -35.18 26.29 29.34
C GLU A 82 -34.95 26.35 27.82
N LEU A 83 -33.97 25.59 27.31
CA LEU A 83 -33.73 25.47 25.86
C LEU A 83 -34.94 24.86 25.13
N GLN A 84 -35.55 23.82 25.70
CA GLN A 84 -36.74 23.20 25.12
C GLN A 84 -37.97 24.14 25.13
N GLN A 85 -38.08 25.03 26.13
CA GLN A 85 -39.11 26.06 26.18
C GLN A 85 -38.95 27.13 25.07
N LEU A 86 -37.71 27.33 24.57
CA LEU A 86 -37.42 28.16 23.39
C LEU A 86 -37.73 27.46 22.06
N SER A 87 -38.50 26.37 22.05
CA SER A 87 -38.77 25.56 20.84
C SER A 87 -37.52 24.97 20.17
N LEU A 88 -36.41 24.87 20.92
CA LEU A 88 -35.17 24.28 20.43
C LEU A 88 -35.19 22.76 20.67
N THR A 89 -34.77 22.02 19.65
CA THR A 89 -34.57 20.57 19.76
C THR A 89 -33.16 20.31 20.27
N THR A 90 -33.03 19.62 21.40
CA THR A 90 -31.74 19.30 22.02
C THR A 90 -31.41 17.81 21.86
N GLN A 91 -30.17 17.50 21.49
CA GLN A 91 -29.63 16.14 21.41
C GLN A 91 -28.38 16.05 22.31
N GLY A 92 -28.39 15.11 23.28
CA GLY A 92 -27.18 14.74 24.05
C GLY A 92 -27.05 15.22 25.52
N GLY A 93 -28.02 15.93 26.10
CA GLY A 93 -27.91 16.56 27.43
C GLY A 93 -27.93 15.65 28.67
N THR A 94 -28.02 14.32 28.52
CA THR A 94 -27.99 13.37 29.65
C THR A 94 -26.66 12.66 29.82
N MET A 95 -25.79 12.75 28.81
CA MET A 95 -24.50 12.04 28.75
C MET A 95 -23.29 12.99 28.62
N SER A 96 -23.53 14.26 28.29
CA SER A 96 -22.50 15.27 28.08
C SER A 96 -23.04 16.68 28.39
N ARG A 97 -22.13 17.59 28.78
CA ARG A 97 -22.40 19.05 28.84
C ARG A 97 -22.45 19.70 27.48
N VAL A 98 -21.90 19.03 26.48
CA VAL A 98 -21.93 19.45 25.09
C VAL A 98 -23.15 18.80 24.45
N ILE A 99 -24.08 19.63 24.01
CA ILE A 99 -25.31 19.21 23.36
C ILE A 99 -25.39 19.80 21.96
N VAL A 100 -26.03 19.08 21.05
CA VAL A 100 -26.40 19.64 19.75
C VAL A 100 -27.79 20.22 19.86
N VAL A 101 -27.95 21.46 19.39
CA VAL A 101 -29.19 22.21 19.47
C VAL A 101 -29.61 22.65 18.08
N GLU A 102 -30.86 22.38 17.72
CA GLU A 102 -31.45 22.72 16.44
C GLU A 102 -32.68 23.60 16.64
N GLY A 103 -32.77 24.71 15.91
CA GLY A 103 -33.92 25.61 15.99
C GLY A 103 -33.76 26.85 15.12
N SER A 104 -34.67 27.81 15.27
CA SER A 104 -34.58 29.07 14.51
C SER A 104 -33.37 29.91 14.97
N ALA A 105 -32.80 30.71 14.08
CA ALA A 105 -31.75 31.67 14.43
C ALA A 105 -32.18 32.59 15.58
N THR A 106 -33.47 32.96 15.66
CA THR A 106 -34.03 33.78 16.76
C THR A 106 -34.01 33.04 18.10
N ASP A 107 -34.36 31.76 18.11
CA ASP A 107 -34.39 30.98 19.34
C ASP A 107 -32.98 30.59 19.81
N ILE A 108 -32.05 30.35 18.88
CA ILE A 108 -30.63 30.17 19.19
C ILE A 108 -30.03 31.46 19.76
N PHE A 109 -30.41 32.62 19.21
CA PHE A 109 -29.99 33.90 19.76
C PHE A 109 -30.52 34.10 21.20
N ARG A 110 -31.78 33.75 21.46
CA ARG A 110 -32.37 33.81 22.82
C ARG A 110 -31.71 32.86 23.80
N ALA A 111 -31.27 31.68 23.33
CA ALA A 111 -30.57 30.72 24.17
C ALA A 111 -29.26 31.26 24.77
N LEU A 112 -28.62 32.24 24.12
CA LEU A 112 -27.40 32.88 24.64
C LEU A 112 -27.63 33.66 25.95
N GLU A 113 -28.88 34.06 26.20
CA GLU A 113 -29.28 34.78 27.42
C GLU A 113 -29.40 33.84 28.64
N LEU A 114 -29.51 32.53 28.42
CA LEU A 114 -29.60 31.56 29.49
C LEU A 114 -28.27 31.49 30.25
N SER A 115 -28.35 31.57 31.58
CA SER A 115 -27.19 31.60 32.46
C SER A 115 -26.37 30.31 32.39
N GLY A 116 -27.03 29.18 32.12
CA GLY A 116 -26.38 27.88 31.96
C GLY A 116 -25.78 27.62 30.59
N VAL A 117 -25.94 28.51 29.60
CA VAL A 117 -25.29 28.39 28.29
C VAL A 117 -23.96 29.15 28.34
N ASN A 118 -22.85 28.41 28.26
CA ASN A 118 -21.50 28.97 28.38
C ASN A 118 -20.87 29.29 27.04
N TYR A 119 -20.96 28.35 26.10
CA TYR A 119 -20.39 28.50 24.77
C TYR A 119 -21.30 27.89 23.71
N VAL A 120 -21.42 28.54 22.56
CA VAL A 120 -22.21 28.06 21.43
C VAL A 120 -21.40 28.19 20.17
N SER A 121 -21.32 27.12 19.39
CA SER A 121 -20.65 27.14 18.09
C SER A 121 -21.50 26.54 16.98
N LEU A 122 -21.27 26.94 15.74
CA LEU A 122 -21.90 26.30 14.60
C LEU A 122 -21.47 24.82 14.55
N ASP A 123 -22.41 23.90 14.35
CA ASP A 123 -22.11 22.47 14.34
C ASP A 123 -21.26 22.08 13.13
N GLN A 124 -19.94 22.11 13.32
CA GLN A 124 -18.92 21.73 12.34
C GLN A 124 -17.92 20.73 12.96
N LEU A 125 -18.29 19.44 12.97
CA LEU A 125 -17.43 18.24 13.08
C LEU A 125 -15.98 18.45 13.61
N ILE A 126 -15.87 18.31 14.93
CA ILE A 126 -14.75 18.24 15.88
C ILE A 126 -13.38 17.83 15.32
N GLY A 127 -12.32 18.47 15.83
CA GLY A 127 -10.92 18.01 15.83
C GLY A 127 -9.89 18.99 15.25
N LEU A 128 -9.79 20.19 15.79
CA LEU A 128 -8.62 21.08 15.71
C LEU A 128 -8.27 21.44 17.16
N PRO A 129 -7.05 21.89 17.50
CA PRO A 129 -6.92 22.73 18.67
C PRO A 129 -7.89 23.91 18.49
N GLU A 130 -8.74 24.17 19.47
CA GLU A 130 -9.70 25.30 19.46
C GLU A 130 -8.99 26.66 19.34
N ILE A 131 -7.66 26.67 19.42
CA ILE A 131 -6.78 27.84 19.45
C ILE A 131 -5.52 27.53 18.61
N ALA A 132 -5.18 28.41 17.65
CA ALA A 132 -3.90 28.32 16.95
C ALA A 132 -2.74 28.55 17.95
N PRO A 133 -1.59 27.85 17.81
CA PRO A 133 -0.46 28.03 18.73
C PRO A 133 0.01 29.49 18.73
N ASP A 134 0.14 30.10 19.91
CA ASP A 134 0.53 31.52 20.03
C ASP A 134 1.85 31.81 19.33
N GLU A 135 2.81 30.87 19.33
CA GLU A 135 4.08 31.03 18.61
C GLU A 135 3.87 31.18 17.10
N ALA A 136 3.02 30.35 16.50
CA ALA A 136 2.71 30.40 15.07
C ALA A 136 1.98 31.71 14.71
N VAL A 137 1.03 32.12 15.55
CA VAL A 137 0.28 33.38 15.37
C VAL A 137 1.20 34.59 15.48
N ASN A 138 2.04 34.64 16.53
CA ASN A 138 3.02 35.70 16.73
C ASN A 138 3.99 35.76 15.54
N HIS A 139 4.52 34.63 15.11
CA HIS A 139 5.45 34.56 13.98
C HIS A 139 4.82 35.14 12.70
N PHE A 140 3.59 34.73 12.36
CA PHE A 140 2.89 35.25 11.20
C PHE A 140 2.62 36.76 11.33
N ALA A 141 2.12 37.21 12.47
CA ALA A 141 1.78 38.62 12.71
C ALA A 141 3.01 39.53 12.64
N GLU A 142 4.12 39.12 13.28
CA GLU A 142 5.40 39.83 13.23
C GLU A 142 5.94 39.90 11.81
N LEU A 143 5.90 38.79 11.07
CA LEU A 143 6.33 38.75 9.68
C LEU A 143 5.45 39.65 8.80
N TYR A 144 4.14 39.65 9.03
CA TYR A 144 3.18 40.51 8.32
C TYR A 144 3.49 42.00 8.52
N ILE A 145 3.69 42.42 9.78
CA ILE A 145 4.04 43.80 10.13
C ILE A 145 5.40 44.18 9.53
N LYS A 146 6.39 43.29 9.62
CA LYS A 146 7.74 43.49 9.05
C LYS A 146 7.69 43.68 7.52
N ILE A 147 6.85 42.94 6.82
CA ILE A 147 6.68 43.04 5.36
C ILE A 147 6.01 44.35 4.96
N LEU A 148 5.00 44.80 5.70
CA LEU A 148 4.33 46.06 5.42
C LEU A 148 5.27 47.27 5.55
N GLY A 149 6.27 47.20 6.43
CA GLY A 149 7.33 48.23 6.54
C GLY A 149 6.83 49.60 7.01
N ILE A 150 5.60 49.71 7.51
CA ILE A 150 4.99 50.95 8.01
C ILE A 150 4.82 50.90 9.53
N GLU A 151 4.83 52.08 10.15
CA GLU A 151 4.53 52.21 11.58
C GLU A 151 3.02 52.07 11.81
N LEU A 152 2.62 51.13 12.67
CA LEU A 152 1.21 50.77 12.91
C LEU A 152 0.81 51.09 14.34
N ASP A 153 -0.41 51.58 14.53
CA ASP A 153 -1.00 51.73 15.86
C ASP A 153 -1.34 50.36 16.50
N GLU A 154 -1.50 50.35 17.82
CA GLU A 154 -1.79 49.12 18.58
C GLU A 154 -3.11 48.45 18.19
N LYS A 155 -4.12 49.22 17.76
CA LYS A 155 -5.40 48.65 17.32
C LYS A 155 -5.21 47.84 16.03
N THR A 156 -4.41 48.35 15.12
CA THR A 156 -4.11 47.72 13.83
C THR A 156 -3.21 46.50 14.01
N LYS A 157 -2.21 46.55 14.90
CA LYS A 157 -1.41 45.38 15.27
C LYS A 157 -2.27 44.26 15.86
N ASN A 158 -3.23 44.61 16.74
CA ASN A 158 -4.17 43.64 17.29
C ASN A 158 -5.07 43.01 16.22
N LEU A 159 -5.55 43.80 15.24
CA LEU A 159 -6.31 43.27 14.11
C LEU A 159 -5.48 42.30 13.25
N ILE A 160 -4.21 42.63 12.98
CA ILE A 160 -3.29 41.74 12.27
C ILE A 160 -3.09 40.44 13.05
N TYR A 161 -2.92 40.51 14.37
CA TYR A 161 -2.80 39.32 15.22
C TYR A 161 -4.04 38.41 15.12
N GLN A 162 -5.24 38.99 15.21
CA GLN A 162 -6.49 38.22 15.08
C GLN A 162 -6.65 37.60 13.68
N ALA A 163 -6.33 38.36 12.63
CA ALA A 163 -6.38 37.87 11.26
C ALA A 163 -5.34 36.75 11.02
N SER A 164 -4.15 36.87 11.61
CA SER A 164 -3.10 35.83 11.58
C SER A 164 -3.57 34.54 12.24
N LYS A 165 -4.26 34.65 13.39
CA LYS A 165 -4.88 33.49 14.07
C LYS A 165 -5.90 32.81 13.17
N GLN A 166 -6.77 33.58 12.51
CA GLN A 166 -7.76 33.04 11.58
C GLN A 166 -7.14 32.40 10.34
N TYR A 167 -6.06 32.98 9.81
CA TYR A 167 -5.31 32.40 8.70
C TYR A 167 -4.78 31.01 9.06
N ILE A 168 -4.10 30.89 10.21
CA ILE A 168 -3.50 29.62 10.66
C ILE A 168 -4.57 28.56 10.91
N LEU A 169 -5.67 28.91 11.61
CA LEU A 169 -6.79 27.99 11.84
C LEU A 169 -7.41 27.52 10.53
N THR A 170 -7.61 28.43 9.56
CA THR A 170 -8.16 28.10 8.25
C THR A 170 -7.22 27.19 7.46
N TYR A 171 -5.92 27.48 7.48
CA TYR A 171 -4.90 26.67 6.81
C TYR A 171 -4.85 25.25 7.39
N GLN A 172 -4.82 25.12 8.71
CA GLN A 172 -4.87 23.82 9.40
C GLN A 172 -6.16 23.07 9.10
N LYS A 173 -7.32 23.73 9.14
CA LYS A 173 -8.62 23.12 8.82
C LYS A 173 -8.66 22.54 7.40
N ARG A 174 -8.08 23.25 6.43
CA ARG A 174 -8.04 22.83 5.02
C ARG A 174 -7.05 21.70 4.76
N TYR A 175 -5.86 21.76 5.38
CA TYR A 175 -4.72 20.94 4.93
C TYR A 175 -4.21 19.92 5.95
N ASN A 176 -4.56 20.05 7.23
CA ASN A 176 -4.16 19.09 8.27
C ASN A 176 -5.11 17.89 8.39
N ARG A 177 -6.14 17.78 7.55
CA ARG A 177 -7.04 16.61 7.54
C ARG A 177 -6.84 15.77 6.31
N LEU A 178 -6.50 14.50 6.53
CA LEU A 178 -6.50 13.50 5.49
C LEU A 178 -7.78 12.68 5.57
N ARG A 179 -8.49 12.58 4.45
CA ARG A 179 -9.59 11.62 4.28
C ARG A 179 -9.36 10.86 2.99
N VAL A 180 -9.24 9.55 3.10
CA VAL A 180 -9.17 8.62 1.99
C VAL A 180 -10.49 7.84 1.94
N LEU A 181 -10.94 7.45 0.73
CA LEU A 181 -12.14 6.65 0.57
C LEU A 181 -12.04 5.37 1.41
N GLY A 182 -13.09 5.08 2.19
CA GLY A 182 -13.10 3.97 3.17
C GLY A 182 -12.86 4.41 4.62
N MET A 183 -12.29 5.60 4.85
CA MET A 183 -12.16 6.14 6.21
C MET A 183 -13.53 6.56 6.79
N GLN A 184 -13.84 6.07 7.99
CA GLN A 184 -15.00 6.49 8.78
C GLN A 184 -14.92 7.99 9.16
N GLN A 185 -13.74 8.44 9.59
CA GLN A 185 -13.48 9.83 9.98
C GLN A 185 -12.14 10.32 9.39
N PRO A 186 -12.00 11.64 9.11
CA PRO A 186 -10.71 12.19 8.72
C PRO A 186 -9.70 12.11 9.88
N VAL A 187 -8.44 11.86 9.55
CA VAL A 187 -7.32 11.82 10.52
C VAL A 187 -6.43 13.05 10.36
N ASN A 188 -5.73 13.45 11.42
CA ASN A 188 -4.79 14.56 11.30
C ASN A 188 -3.56 14.10 10.52
N LEU A 189 -3.12 14.94 9.58
CA LEU A 189 -1.97 14.63 8.75
C LEU A 189 -0.71 14.48 9.61
N ASP A 190 -0.51 15.36 10.59
CA ASP A 190 0.65 15.29 11.49
C ASP A 190 0.75 13.96 12.28
N ASP A 191 -0.37 13.32 12.59
CA ASP A 191 -0.41 12.08 13.37
C ASP A 191 0.01 10.87 12.52
N ILE A 192 -0.32 10.88 11.22
CA ILE A 192 -0.09 9.75 10.31
C ILE A 192 1.08 9.97 9.33
N TYR A 193 1.62 11.19 9.25
CA TYR A 193 2.62 11.53 8.26
C TYR A 193 3.87 10.67 8.44
N THR A 194 4.29 10.04 7.34
CA THR A 194 5.55 9.31 7.23
C THR A 194 6.45 10.08 6.30
N GLU A 195 7.70 10.27 6.71
CA GLU A 195 8.66 11.09 5.99
C GLU A 195 8.84 10.64 4.54
N VAL A 196 8.77 11.59 3.63
CA VAL A 196 8.93 11.35 2.19
C VAL A 196 10.41 11.37 1.84
N GLN A 197 10.85 10.31 1.17
CA GLN A 197 12.20 10.18 0.64
C GLN A 197 12.16 10.44 -0.87
N CYS A 198 13.15 11.15 -1.38
CA CYS A 198 13.24 11.58 -2.78
C CYS A 198 14.52 11.10 -3.45
N LEU A 199 14.47 10.97 -4.78
CA LEU A 199 15.56 10.59 -5.67
C LEU A 199 15.80 11.69 -6.71
N GLN A 200 17.04 11.84 -7.21
CA GLN A 200 17.32 12.81 -8.27
C GLN A 200 16.88 12.25 -9.65
N PRO A 201 16.33 13.06 -10.56
CA PRO A 201 15.77 12.57 -11.81
C PRO A 201 16.78 12.03 -12.82
N ASP A 202 18.06 12.41 -12.74
CA ASP A 202 19.12 11.77 -13.55
C ASP A 202 19.27 10.26 -13.20
N GLU A 203 18.70 9.84 -12.07
CA GLU A 203 18.62 8.47 -11.57
C GLU A 203 17.34 7.75 -12.03
N ILE A 204 16.39 8.49 -12.62
CA ILE A 204 15.13 8.00 -13.23
C ILE A 204 15.39 7.99 -14.74
N GLY A 205 16.00 6.91 -15.22
CA GLY A 205 16.56 6.81 -16.56
C GLY A 205 15.77 7.51 -17.67
N LYS A 206 16.44 8.40 -18.41
CA LYS A 206 15.97 8.83 -19.73
C LYS A 206 16.10 7.63 -20.66
N PHE A 207 15.01 6.90 -20.89
CA PHE A 207 15.03 5.73 -21.76
C PHE A 207 14.87 6.16 -23.22
N GLU A 208 15.83 5.78 -24.06
CA GLU A 208 15.83 6.09 -25.49
C GLU A 208 14.73 5.34 -26.28
N SER A 209 14.16 4.26 -25.71
CA SER A 209 13.08 3.48 -26.31
C SER A 209 12.28 2.68 -25.27
N ILE A 210 11.07 2.24 -25.64
CA ILE A 210 10.24 1.32 -24.84
C ILE A 210 11.03 0.04 -24.49
N THR A 211 11.81 -0.49 -25.43
CA THR A 211 12.62 -1.69 -25.22
C THR A 211 13.74 -1.47 -24.21
N ALA A 212 14.35 -0.28 -24.18
CA ALA A 212 15.36 0.07 -23.18
C ALA A 212 14.75 0.20 -21.77
N LEU A 213 13.54 0.77 -21.69
CA LEU A 213 12.74 0.86 -20.46
C LEU A 213 12.36 -0.53 -19.94
N GLU A 214 11.88 -1.42 -20.82
CA GLU A 214 11.56 -2.82 -20.47
C GLU A 214 12.79 -3.60 -19.99
N LYS A 215 13.93 -3.46 -20.69
CA LYS A 215 15.17 -4.15 -20.31
C LYS A 215 15.68 -3.69 -18.96
N ASN A 216 15.53 -2.41 -18.62
CA ASN A 216 15.90 -1.89 -17.30
C ASN A 216 14.99 -2.41 -16.20
N TYR A 217 13.66 -2.35 -16.42
CA TYR A 217 12.67 -2.88 -15.48
C TYR A 217 12.93 -4.37 -15.18
N ARG A 218 13.16 -5.18 -16.23
CA ARG A 218 13.48 -6.60 -16.07
C ARG A 218 14.83 -6.87 -15.40
N LYS A 219 15.86 -6.06 -15.69
CA LYS A 219 17.21 -6.19 -15.08
C LYS A 219 17.24 -5.87 -13.59
N ASN A 220 16.39 -4.96 -13.12
CA ASN A 220 16.33 -4.61 -11.71
C ASN A 220 15.61 -5.70 -10.88
N GLY A 221 15.12 -6.77 -11.53
CA GLY A 221 14.63 -8.01 -10.90
C GLY A 221 13.45 -7.83 -9.97
N SER A 222 12.90 -6.62 -9.91
CA SER A 222 11.92 -6.21 -8.94
C SER A 222 10.68 -5.78 -9.69
N ARG A 223 9.51 -6.01 -9.09
CA ARG A 223 8.23 -5.44 -9.56
C ARG A 223 8.23 -3.89 -9.51
N ARG A 224 9.40 -3.27 -9.29
CA ARG A 224 9.65 -1.88 -8.95
C ARG A 224 10.08 -1.09 -10.19
N LEU A 225 9.60 0.14 -10.27
CA LEU A 225 10.02 1.09 -11.32
C LEU A 225 11.14 2.02 -10.85
N THR A 226 11.41 2.08 -9.55
CA THR A 226 12.44 2.94 -8.96
C THR A 226 13.71 2.13 -8.70
N ASN A 227 14.87 2.68 -9.06
CA ASN A 227 16.15 2.01 -8.89
C ASN A 227 16.65 2.27 -7.46
N GLU A 228 16.66 1.27 -6.58
CA GLU A 228 17.08 1.40 -5.18
C GLU A 228 18.60 1.60 -4.98
N LYS A 229 19.39 1.61 -6.06
CA LYS A 229 20.84 1.80 -6.00
C LYS A 229 21.28 3.23 -5.70
N TYR A 230 20.35 4.18 -5.63
CA TYR A 230 20.64 5.60 -5.51
C TYR A 230 20.34 6.15 -4.11
N ALA A 231 21.02 7.23 -3.75
CA ALA A 231 20.93 7.82 -2.41
C ALA A 231 19.58 8.53 -2.22
N ARG A 232 18.75 7.99 -1.33
CA ARG A 232 17.51 8.62 -0.87
C ARG A 232 17.84 9.89 -0.07
N GLN A 233 17.10 10.95 -0.32
CA GLN A 233 17.21 12.22 0.37
C GLN A 233 15.87 12.61 1.00
N ASP A 234 15.91 13.15 2.22
CA ASP A 234 14.74 13.63 2.92
C ASP A 234 14.08 14.81 2.18
N GLY A 235 12.78 14.69 1.91
CA GLY A 235 12.01 15.71 1.20
C GLY A 235 11.98 17.07 1.90
N ILE A 236 11.93 17.13 3.23
CA ILE A 236 11.95 18.38 3.99
C ILE A 236 13.32 19.07 3.89
N ILE A 237 14.41 18.29 3.94
CA ILE A 237 15.76 18.82 3.72
C ILE A 237 15.84 19.46 2.33
N ILE A 238 15.37 18.75 1.30
CA ILE A 238 15.34 19.25 -0.08
C ILE A 238 14.50 20.55 -0.18
N ALA A 239 13.33 20.61 0.47
CA ALA A 239 12.48 21.80 0.44
C ALA A 239 13.13 23.03 1.09
N ASN A 240 13.97 22.83 2.10
CA ASN A 240 14.76 23.90 2.72
C ASN A 240 15.98 24.30 1.89
N GLU A 241 16.52 23.39 1.07
CA GLU A 241 17.70 23.67 0.23
C GLU A 241 17.34 24.50 -1.01
N TYR A 242 16.26 24.12 -1.72
CA TYR A 242 16.00 24.67 -3.06
C TYR A 242 14.98 25.81 -3.11
N GLN A 243 15.38 26.84 -3.87
CA GLN A 243 14.58 27.96 -4.39
C GLN A 243 13.21 27.57 -4.95
N HIS A 244 13.35 26.90 -6.08
CA HIS A 244 12.31 26.50 -7.01
C HIS A 244 12.44 24.98 -7.16
N LEU A 245 11.44 24.26 -6.67
CA LEU A 245 11.47 22.81 -6.53
C LEU A 245 10.32 22.17 -7.30
N MET A 246 10.64 21.19 -8.12
CA MET A 246 9.67 20.35 -8.83
C MET A 246 9.66 18.97 -8.18
N ILE A 247 8.54 18.63 -7.55
CA ILE A 247 8.31 17.33 -6.94
C ILE A 247 7.53 16.43 -7.91
N LEU A 248 8.22 15.40 -8.38
CA LEU A 248 7.72 14.36 -9.25
C LEU A 248 7.31 13.12 -8.45
N GLY A 249 6.49 12.26 -9.04
CA GLY A 249 6.12 11.00 -8.41
C GLY A 249 4.94 10.32 -9.10
N GLN A 250 4.81 9.02 -8.87
CA GLN A 250 3.71 8.22 -9.39
C GLN A 250 2.35 8.64 -8.76
N PRO A 251 1.21 8.23 -9.35
CA PRO A 251 -0.08 8.34 -8.66
C PRO A 251 -0.03 7.63 -7.30
N GLY A 252 -0.65 8.23 -6.27
CA GLY A 252 -0.65 7.65 -4.92
C GLY A 252 0.66 7.77 -4.14
N ALA A 253 1.74 8.31 -4.72
CA ALA A 253 3.05 8.50 -4.05
C ALA A 253 3.04 9.54 -2.91
N GLY A 254 1.95 10.30 -2.73
CA GLY A 254 1.83 11.27 -1.63
C GLY A 254 2.30 12.70 -1.95
N LYS A 255 2.42 13.09 -3.23
CA LYS A 255 2.82 14.45 -3.65
C LYS A 255 1.98 15.57 -3.00
N SER A 256 0.65 15.51 -3.12
CA SER A 256 -0.26 16.49 -2.49
C SER A 256 -0.13 16.50 -0.97
N THR A 257 0.03 15.31 -0.37
CA THR A 257 0.25 15.15 1.07
C THR A 257 1.56 15.80 1.51
N PHE A 258 2.62 15.65 0.72
CA PHE A 258 3.91 16.29 0.93
C PHE A 258 3.80 17.81 0.88
N LEU A 259 3.18 18.38 -0.16
CA LEU A 259 2.96 19.84 -0.25
C LEU A 259 2.15 20.38 0.95
N ARG A 260 1.07 19.68 1.34
CA ARG A 260 0.29 20.04 2.54
C ARG A 260 1.17 20.05 3.79
N LYS A 261 1.98 19.01 4.00
CA LYS A 261 2.91 18.91 5.14
C LYS A 261 3.92 20.05 5.14
N ILE A 262 4.54 20.36 4.00
CA ILE A 262 5.48 21.49 3.88
C ILE A 262 4.83 22.80 4.30
N GLY A 263 3.60 23.06 3.85
CA GLY A 263 2.86 24.24 4.26
C GLY A 263 2.51 24.26 5.75
N LEU A 264 2.12 23.12 6.32
CA LEU A 264 1.85 22.99 7.75
C LEU A 264 3.10 23.19 8.62
N GLU A 265 4.27 22.77 8.13
CA GLU A 265 5.54 23.02 8.79
C GLU A 265 5.98 24.49 8.65
N ALA A 266 5.69 25.15 7.53
CA ALA A 266 6.00 26.57 7.36
C ALA A 266 5.15 27.48 8.28
N ILE A 267 3.85 27.20 8.48
CA ILE A 267 3.02 28.00 9.40
C ILE A 267 3.44 27.88 10.87
N LYS A 268 4.17 26.81 11.25
CA LYS A 268 4.69 26.63 12.61
C LYS A 268 5.86 27.59 12.93
N GLY A 269 6.39 28.29 11.93
CA GLY A 269 7.47 29.24 12.11
C GLY A 269 8.72 28.57 12.66
N LYS A 270 9.31 29.15 13.71
CA LYS A 270 10.55 28.63 14.33
C LYS A 270 10.41 27.24 14.95
N SER A 271 9.20 26.83 15.32
CA SER A 271 8.90 25.48 15.82
C SER A 271 8.70 24.44 14.71
N GLY A 272 8.60 24.89 13.44
CA GLY A 272 8.40 24.04 12.28
C GLY A 272 9.70 23.54 11.65
N GLN A 273 9.57 22.54 10.78
CA GLN A 273 10.71 21.98 10.06
C GLN A 273 11.13 22.80 8.83
N ILE A 274 10.31 23.76 8.38
CA ILE A 274 10.65 24.69 7.31
C ILE A 274 11.30 25.93 7.94
N GLN A 275 12.59 26.12 7.68
CA GLN A 275 13.42 27.12 8.36
C GLN A 275 13.32 28.52 7.75
N ARG A 276 12.57 28.67 6.65
CA ARG A 276 12.46 29.91 5.89
C ARG A 276 11.39 30.82 6.51
N GLU A 277 11.72 32.10 6.74
CA GLU A 277 10.74 33.13 7.12
C GLU A 277 9.80 33.44 5.94
N CYS A 278 8.73 32.66 5.80
CA CYS A 278 7.80 32.78 4.69
C CYS A 278 6.37 32.40 5.09
N ILE A 279 5.41 32.90 4.32
CA ILE A 279 3.98 32.58 4.49
C ILE A 279 3.56 31.57 3.41
N PRO A 280 3.10 30.36 3.79
CA PRO A 280 2.74 29.33 2.84
C PRO A 280 1.33 29.55 2.27
N ILE A 281 1.20 29.36 0.96
CA ILE A 281 -0.07 29.40 0.23
C ILE A 281 -0.10 28.21 -0.71
N LEU A 282 -1.13 27.38 -0.59
CA LEU A 282 -1.32 26.21 -1.44
C LEU A 282 -2.44 26.47 -2.45
N ILE A 283 -2.10 26.32 -3.73
CA ILE A 283 -3.02 26.42 -4.86
C ILE A 283 -3.13 25.05 -5.52
N GLU A 284 -4.32 24.47 -5.50
CA GLU A 284 -4.62 23.28 -6.30
C GLU A 284 -4.81 23.68 -7.77
N LEU A 285 -3.88 23.27 -8.64
CA LEU A 285 -3.83 23.71 -10.04
C LEU A 285 -5.01 23.21 -10.88
N LYS A 286 -5.72 22.16 -10.43
CA LYS A 286 -7.00 21.72 -11.02
C LYS A 286 -8.07 22.83 -11.07
N GLN A 287 -7.94 23.87 -10.24
CA GLN A 287 -8.83 25.03 -10.23
C GLN A 287 -8.64 25.96 -11.43
N LEU A 288 -7.53 25.83 -12.18
CA LEU A 288 -7.19 26.66 -13.34
C LEU A 288 -8.01 26.28 -14.60
N THR A 289 -9.32 26.43 -14.49
CA THR A 289 -10.30 26.07 -15.53
C THR A 289 -10.65 27.23 -16.47
N ASP A 290 -10.38 28.47 -16.06
CA ASP A 290 -10.64 29.69 -16.84
C ASP A 290 -9.57 29.91 -17.92
N ILE A 291 -9.95 30.57 -19.01
CA ILE A 291 -9.04 31.09 -20.04
C ILE A 291 -8.19 32.27 -19.52
N ASN A 292 -8.65 32.98 -18.50
CA ASN A 292 -7.95 34.12 -17.90
C ASN A 292 -7.18 33.72 -16.63
N ILE A 293 -6.25 32.77 -16.77
CA ILE A 293 -5.40 32.33 -15.65
C ILE A 293 -4.54 33.49 -15.15
N ASN A 294 -4.76 33.88 -13.89
CA ASN A 294 -3.98 34.90 -13.18
C ASN A 294 -3.62 34.43 -11.77
N ILE A 295 -2.38 33.97 -11.58
CA ILE A 295 -1.87 33.45 -10.30
C ILE A 295 -1.98 34.50 -9.19
N TYR A 296 -1.74 35.78 -9.48
CA TYR A 296 -1.86 36.85 -8.48
C TYR A 296 -3.28 36.94 -7.90
N GLN A 297 -4.31 36.80 -8.73
CA GLN A 297 -5.71 36.83 -8.26
C GLN A 297 -6.05 35.64 -7.36
N PHE A 298 -5.43 34.48 -7.57
CA PHE A 298 -5.60 33.34 -6.65
C PHE A 298 -4.99 33.66 -5.28
N LEU A 299 -3.78 34.21 -5.25
CA LEU A 299 -3.13 34.63 -3.99
C LEU A 299 -3.92 35.73 -3.28
N GLN A 300 -4.40 36.72 -4.03
CA GLN A 300 -5.20 37.82 -3.48
C GLN A 300 -6.49 37.32 -2.83
N ARG A 301 -7.17 36.34 -3.45
CA ARG A 301 -8.38 35.73 -2.88
C ARG A 301 -8.06 35.05 -1.55
N GLU A 302 -6.97 34.31 -1.45
CA GLU A 302 -6.59 33.63 -0.19
C GLU A 302 -6.45 34.61 0.98
N PHE A 303 -5.90 35.80 0.76
CA PHE A 303 -5.78 36.82 1.81
C PHE A 303 -7.04 37.67 2.01
N ALA A 304 -7.84 37.89 0.96
CA ALA A 304 -9.06 38.70 1.04
C ALA A 304 -10.16 38.04 1.88
N TYR A 305 -10.26 36.70 1.88
CA TYR A 305 -11.27 35.96 2.66
C TYR A 305 -11.08 36.06 4.18
N ILE A 306 -9.93 36.56 4.66
CA ILE A 306 -9.55 36.53 6.08
C ILE A 306 -9.56 37.95 6.69
N TYR A 307 -10.07 38.95 5.95
CA TYR A 307 -10.16 40.36 6.36
C TYR A 307 -8.82 40.94 6.86
N LEU A 308 -7.70 40.49 6.30
CA LEU A 308 -6.37 41.01 6.63
C LEU A 308 -6.27 42.52 6.25
N PRO A 309 -5.93 43.41 7.20
CA PRO A 309 -5.71 44.83 6.91
C PRO A 309 -4.60 45.02 5.88
N PHE A 310 -4.79 45.90 4.91
CA PHE A 310 -3.79 46.17 3.85
C PHE A 310 -3.40 44.94 3.01
N SER A 311 -4.30 43.97 2.84
CA SER A 311 -4.00 42.68 2.18
C SER A 311 -3.40 42.81 0.77
N GLU A 312 -3.78 43.82 -0.01
CA GLU A 312 -3.22 44.04 -1.35
C GLU A 312 -1.80 44.62 -1.30
N ASP A 313 -1.57 45.65 -0.47
CA ASP A 313 -0.24 46.24 -0.27
C ASP A 313 0.72 45.19 0.32
N PHE A 314 0.25 44.46 1.33
CA PHE A 314 0.97 43.33 1.92
C PHE A 314 1.34 42.27 0.88
N LEU A 315 0.39 41.83 0.04
CA LEU A 315 0.66 40.79 -0.96
C LEU A 315 1.73 41.25 -1.96
N ASN A 316 1.66 42.50 -2.41
CA ASN A 316 2.66 43.06 -3.31
C ASN A 316 4.04 43.10 -2.65
N GLU A 317 4.15 43.64 -1.43
CA GLU A 317 5.41 43.68 -0.68
C GLU A 317 5.94 42.27 -0.37
N ALA A 318 5.07 41.33 0.00
CA ALA A 318 5.47 39.95 0.28
C ALA A 318 6.05 39.26 -0.97
N LEU A 319 5.44 39.50 -2.14
CA LEU A 319 5.90 38.97 -3.42
C LEU A 319 7.23 39.62 -3.86
N GLU A 320 7.37 40.94 -3.76
CA GLU A 320 8.61 41.63 -4.15
C GLU A 320 9.78 41.27 -3.21
N ASN A 321 9.52 41.10 -1.91
CA ASN A 321 10.53 40.77 -0.90
C ASN A 321 10.81 39.26 -0.74
N GLY A 322 10.18 38.39 -1.54
CA GLY A 322 10.43 36.95 -1.52
C GLY A 322 9.96 36.24 -0.25
N LYS A 323 8.84 36.69 0.34
CA LYS A 323 8.34 36.21 1.64
C LYS A 323 7.20 35.21 1.55
N LEU A 324 6.89 34.71 0.36
CA LEU A 324 5.87 33.68 0.17
C LEU A 324 6.49 32.32 -0.17
N LEU A 325 5.86 31.28 0.36
CA LEU A 325 6.03 29.90 -0.06
C LEU A 325 4.80 29.47 -0.85
N ILE A 326 4.95 29.44 -2.18
CA ILE A 326 3.86 29.20 -3.11
C ILE A 326 3.91 27.73 -3.54
N LEU A 327 2.97 26.95 -3.02
CA LEU A 327 2.82 25.53 -3.26
C LEU A 327 1.78 25.32 -4.36
N LEU A 328 2.20 24.82 -5.52
CA LEU A 328 1.35 24.62 -6.69
C LEU A 328 1.14 23.11 -6.88
N ASP A 329 -0.01 22.61 -6.43
CA ASP A 329 -0.29 21.17 -6.39
C ASP A 329 -1.02 20.68 -7.64
N GLY A 330 -0.51 19.62 -8.26
CA GLY A 330 -1.20 18.88 -9.32
C GLY A 330 -1.12 19.55 -10.69
N LEU A 331 0.08 19.83 -11.20
CA LEU A 331 0.24 20.39 -12.55
C LEU A 331 -0.37 19.50 -13.64
N ASP A 332 -0.33 18.17 -13.44
CA ASP A 332 -0.98 17.18 -14.30
C ASP A 332 -2.51 17.17 -14.22
N GLU A 333 -3.09 17.80 -13.20
CA GLU A 333 -4.56 17.88 -13.02
C GLU A 333 -5.17 19.12 -13.68
N VAL A 334 -4.35 19.99 -14.29
CA VAL A 334 -4.84 21.12 -15.09
C VAL A 334 -5.55 20.57 -16.33
N PRO A 335 -6.78 21.03 -16.67
CA PRO A 335 -7.46 20.59 -17.88
C PRO A 335 -6.56 20.73 -19.12
N ASN A 336 -6.46 19.67 -19.94
CA ASN A 336 -5.56 19.60 -21.09
C ASN A 336 -5.61 20.83 -22.01
N LYS A 337 -6.80 21.39 -22.24
CA LYS A 337 -7.01 22.62 -23.05
C LYS A 337 -6.32 23.88 -22.49
N ASN A 338 -6.06 23.92 -21.19
CA ASN A 338 -5.48 25.06 -20.49
C ASN A 338 -4.04 24.80 -20.01
N LEU A 339 -3.54 23.57 -20.10
CA LEU A 339 -2.26 23.17 -19.52
C LEU A 339 -1.08 24.03 -20.00
N ASP A 340 -0.93 24.22 -21.33
CA ASP A 340 0.16 25.04 -21.86
C ASP A 340 0.05 26.51 -21.46
N LEU A 341 -1.17 27.05 -21.42
CA LEU A 341 -1.42 28.40 -20.95
C LEU A 341 -1.07 28.53 -19.46
N ALA A 342 -1.50 27.58 -18.63
CA ALA A 342 -1.19 27.54 -17.20
C ALA A 342 0.31 27.54 -16.97
N ILE A 343 1.06 26.67 -17.67
CA ILE A 343 2.53 26.61 -17.59
C ILE A 343 3.15 27.94 -18.00
N GLN A 344 2.70 28.56 -19.09
CA GLN A 344 3.22 29.86 -19.51
C GLN A 344 2.97 30.95 -18.46
N LYS A 345 1.78 30.97 -17.85
CA LYS A 345 1.40 31.94 -16.82
C LYS A 345 2.18 31.73 -15.53
N ILE A 346 2.34 30.47 -15.09
CA ILE A 346 3.15 30.11 -13.92
C ILE A 346 4.60 30.54 -14.15
N LYS A 347 5.21 30.21 -15.29
CA LYS A 347 6.57 30.65 -15.62
C LYS A 347 6.73 32.16 -15.59
N LYS A 348 5.79 32.88 -16.22
CA LYS A 348 5.81 34.35 -16.22
C LYS A 348 5.72 34.91 -14.80
N PHE A 349 4.90 34.29 -13.95
CA PHE A 349 4.75 34.67 -12.55
C PHE A 349 6.02 34.39 -11.73
N VAL A 350 6.58 33.17 -11.83
CA VAL A 350 7.83 32.80 -11.17
C VAL A 350 8.98 33.71 -11.61
N ASN A 351 9.10 34.00 -12.90
CA ASN A 351 10.15 34.88 -13.40
C ASN A 351 10.02 36.32 -12.91
N ARG A 352 8.78 36.80 -12.69
CA ARG A 352 8.53 38.14 -12.13
C ARG A 352 8.88 38.19 -10.63
N TYR A 353 8.51 37.15 -9.89
CA TYR A 353 8.62 37.10 -8.43
C TYR A 353 9.60 36.03 -7.96
N ASN A 354 10.77 35.98 -8.60
CA ASN A 354 11.71 34.86 -8.50
C ASN A 354 12.30 34.67 -7.10
N HIS A 355 12.34 35.70 -6.26
CA HIS A 355 12.80 35.65 -4.87
C HIS A 355 11.90 34.82 -3.93
N ASN A 356 10.67 34.50 -4.35
CA ASN A 356 9.77 33.64 -3.58
C ASN A 356 10.15 32.17 -3.74
N TYR A 357 9.66 31.36 -2.80
CA TYR A 357 9.81 29.91 -2.81
C TYR A 357 8.67 29.29 -3.59
N PHE A 358 9.00 28.44 -4.56
CA PHE A 358 8.00 27.75 -5.37
C PHE A 358 8.22 26.25 -5.28
N ILE A 359 7.19 25.52 -4.89
CA ILE A 359 7.19 24.06 -4.98
C ILE A 359 6.02 23.66 -5.86
N ILE A 360 6.32 23.02 -6.99
CA ILE A 360 5.33 22.51 -7.92
C ILE A 360 5.30 21.00 -7.82
N SER A 361 4.12 20.41 -7.70
CA SER A 361 3.96 18.96 -7.79
C SER A 361 3.44 18.57 -9.18
N CYS A 362 3.98 17.48 -9.73
CA CYS A 362 3.52 16.92 -11.00
C CYS A 362 3.75 15.41 -11.01
N ARG A 363 2.98 14.67 -11.80
CA ARG A 363 3.37 13.29 -12.14
C ARG A 363 4.63 13.27 -12.98
N THR A 364 5.53 12.33 -12.66
CA THR A 364 6.82 12.17 -13.37
C THR A 364 6.63 12.10 -14.89
N ALA A 365 5.56 11.47 -15.35
CA ALA A 365 5.31 11.24 -16.76
C ALA A 365 4.65 12.40 -17.51
N ALA A 366 3.78 13.14 -16.82
CA ALA A 366 3.16 14.35 -17.36
C ALA A 366 4.15 15.53 -17.39
N TYR A 367 5.23 15.44 -16.61
CA TYR A 367 6.24 16.47 -16.50
C TYR A 367 7.18 16.47 -17.72
N ARG A 368 6.85 17.32 -18.71
CA ARG A 368 7.60 17.42 -19.98
C ARG A 368 8.85 18.32 -19.89
N ASN A 369 9.61 18.28 -18.78
CA ASN A 369 10.78 19.13 -18.51
C ASN A 369 10.55 20.62 -18.83
N LYS A 370 9.33 21.10 -18.55
CA LYS A 370 8.93 22.44 -18.97
C LYS A 370 9.55 23.50 -18.06
N PHE A 371 9.93 23.21 -16.82
CA PHE A 371 10.44 24.18 -15.86
C PHE A 371 11.96 24.00 -15.65
N LYS A 372 12.77 24.54 -16.57
CA LYS A 372 14.24 24.37 -16.57
C LYS A 372 14.95 24.96 -15.35
N ASP A 373 14.38 26.00 -14.75
CA ASP A 373 14.97 26.71 -13.62
C ASP A 373 14.61 26.08 -12.26
N PHE A 374 13.84 24.98 -12.28
CA PHE A 374 13.46 24.25 -11.08
C PHE A 374 14.41 23.08 -10.86
N LYS A 375 14.83 22.87 -9.61
CA LYS A 375 15.48 21.63 -9.24
C LYS A 375 14.42 20.54 -9.15
N GLU A 376 14.66 19.40 -9.78
CA GLU A 376 13.71 18.31 -9.86
C GLU A 376 14.11 17.19 -8.91
N PHE A 377 13.11 16.60 -8.24
CA PHE A 377 13.24 15.40 -7.41
C PHE A 377 11.99 14.55 -7.58
N ALA A 378 12.10 13.22 -7.52
CA ALA A 378 10.94 12.34 -7.48
C ALA A 378 10.80 11.64 -6.14
N ILE A 379 9.58 11.55 -5.64
CA ILE A 379 9.24 10.77 -4.46
C ILE A 379 9.53 9.29 -4.74
N ALA A 380 10.29 8.67 -3.85
CA ALA A 380 10.60 7.25 -3.84
C ALA A 380 9.45 6.43 -3.24
N ASP A 381 9.36 5.17 -3.64
CA ASP A 381 8.49 4.20 -2.98
C ASP A 381 8.94 3.96 -1.53
N PHE A 382 7.99 3.69 -0.63
CA PHE A 382 8.30 3.44 0.77
C PHE A 382 9.25 2.24 0.92
N ASP A 383 10.27 2.40 1.75
CA ASP A 383 11.05 1.26 2.23
C ASP A 383 10.32 0.51 3.37
N ASP A 384 10.86 -0.63 3.80
CA ASP A 384 10.26 -1.43 4.87
C ASP A 384 10.14 -0.64 6.18
N LYS A 385 11.05 0.32 6.44
CA LYS A 385 11.01 1.16 7.64
C LYS A 385 9.89 2.19 7.54
N GLN A 386 9.72 2.83 6.39
CA GLN A 386 8.63 3.76 6.12
C GLN A 386 7.27 3.07 6.18
N ILE A 387 7.15 1.84 5.64
CA ILE A 387 5.91 1.05 5.77
C ILE A 387 5.59 0.78 7.24
N GLN A 388 6.56 0.29 8.01
CA GLN A 388 6.37 0.00 9.43
C GLN A 388 6.02 1.28 10.22
N GLN A 389 6.71 2.39 9.95
CA GLN A 389 6.43 3.69 10.57
C GLN A 389 5.01 4.17 10.25
N PHE A 390 4.58 4.08 9.00
CA PHE A 390 3.22 4.44 8.60
C PHE A 390 2.17 3.61 9.35
N ILE A 391 2.36 2.29 9.46
CA ILE A 391 1.46 1.40 10.20
C ILE A 391 1.41 1.78 11.68
N ASN A 392 2.56 2.07 12.30
CA ASN A 392 2.63 2.51 13.70
C ASN A 392 1.90 3.84 13.93
N ASN A 393 2.08 4.78 13.00
CA ASN A 393 1.42 6.09 13.06
C ASN A 393 -0.09 5.97 12.80
N TRP A 394 -0.51 5.03 11.95
CA TRP A 394 -1.92 4.77 11.67
C TRP A 394 -2.64 4.20 12.89
N PHE A 395 -2.06 3.20 13.54
CA PHE A 395 -2.62 2.54 14.73
C PHE A 395 -2.04 3.15 16.02
N TYR A 396 -2.23 4.47 16.19
CA TYR A 396 -1.61 5.24 17.28
C TYR A 396 -2.42 5.26 18.59
N SER A 397 -3.67 4.76 18.60
CA SER A 397 -4.54 4.90 19.77
C SER A 397 -4.02 4.09 20.97
N GLU A 398 -4.38 4.50 22.19
CA GLU A 398 -4.01 3.76 23.41
C GLU A 398 -4.55 2.33 23.44
N VAL A 399 -5.66 2.08 22.74
CA VAL A 399 -6.21 0.74 22.56
C VAL A 399 -5.31 -0.08 21.63
N ASP A 400 -4.90 0.50 20.49
CA ASP A 400 -4.01 -0.17 19.54
C ASP A 400 -2.66 -0.53 20.15
N LYS A 401 -2.07 0.38 20.91
CA LYS A 401 -0.81 0.14 21.63
C LYS A 401 -0.92 -1.04 22.60
N LYS A 402 -2.01 -1.13 23.36
CA LYS A 402 -2.25 -2.23 24.31
C LYS A 402 -2.46 -3.57 23.61
N LEU A 403 -3.10 -3.56 22.43
CA LEU A 403 -3.39 -4.77 21.66
C LEU A 403 -2.24 -5.19 20.73
N GLY A 404 -1.23 -4.32 20.55
CA GLY A 404 -0.15 -4.53 19.58
C GLY A 404 -0.66 -4.53 18.13
N THR A 405 -1.71 -3.77 17.82
CA THR A 405 -2.39 -3.79 16.51
C THR A 405 -1.40 -3.50 15.37
N ALA A 406 -0.58 -2.47 15.51
CA ALA A 406 0.43 -2.08 14.53
C ALA A 406 1.44 -3.20 14.22
N GLU A 407 1.96 -3.84 15.27
CA GLU A 407 2.94 -4.93 15.15
C GLU A 407 2.32 -6.15 14.45
N LYS A 408 1.08 -6.51 14.80
CA LYS A 408 0.35 -7.61 14.17
C LYS A 408 0.07 -7.32 12.69
N CYS A 409 -0.38 -6.11 12.36
CA CYS A 409 -0.62 -5.66 10.99
C CYS A 409 0.67 -5.73 10.16
N TRP A 410 1.77 -5.18 10.70
CA TRP A 410 3.09 -5.24 10.05
C TRP A 410 3.55 -6.67 9.81
N ASN A 411 3.44 -7.56 10.80
CA ASN A 411 3.82 -8.96 10.66
C ASN A 411 2.99 -9.67 9.57
N LYS A 412 1.68 -9.36 9.45
CA LYS A 412 0.84 -9.90 8.37
C LYS A 412 1.31 -9.40 7.00
N ILE A 413 1.56 -8.10 6.83
CA ILE A 413 2.05 -7.52 5.56
C ILE A 413 3.43 -8.07 5.20
N LYS A 414 4.33 -8.17 6.18
CA LYS A 414 5.71 -8.67 6.00
C LYS A 414 5.76 -10.15 5.65
N SER A 415 4.79 -10.95 6.10
CA SER A 415 4.78 -12.40 5.87
C SER A 415 4.65 -12.81 4.41
N GLU A 416 4.11 -11.93 3.55
CA GLU A 416 3.94 -12.18 2.12
C GLU A 416 4.55 -11.07 1.26
N GLU A 417 5.58 -11.39 0.48
CA GLU A 417 6.29 -10.41 -0.35
C GLU A 417 5.36 -9.65 -1.30
N SER A 418 4.36 -10.32 -1.88
CA SER A 418 3.38 -9.70 -2.79
C SER A 418 2.47 -8.67 -2.11
N THR A 419 2.15 -8.87 -0.83
CA THR A 419 1.36 -7.95 -0.01
C THR A 419 2.21 -6.76 0.43
N LYS A 420 3.47 -7.02 0.83
CA LYS A 420 4.45 -5.98 1.14
C LYS A 420 4.72 -5.07 -0.05
N GLU A 421 4.88 -5.63 -1.26
CA GLU A 421 5.09 -4.84 -2.48
C GLU A 421 3.88 -3.94 -2.79
N LEU A 422 2.65 -4.38 -2.50
CA LEU A 422 1.46 -3.53 -2.61
C LEU A 422 1.53 -2.33 -1.64
N GLY A 423 2.02 -2.55 -0.41
CA GLY A 423 2.18 -1.52 0.62
C GLY A 423 3.30 -0.49 0.38
N ARG A 424 4.06 -0.59 -0.72
CA ARG A 424 5.15 0.34 -1.05
C ARG A 424 4.67 1.74 -1.42
N THR A 425 3.43 1.89 -1.86
CA THR A 425 2.83 3.21 -2.12
C THR A 425 1.93 3.62 -0.96
N PRO A 426 2.01 4.87 -0.47
CA PRO A 426 1.20 5.33 0.67
C PRO A 426 -0.30 5.08 0.49
N LEU A 427 -0.81 5.23 -0.73
CA LEU A 427 -2.21 5.00 -1.05
C LEU A 427 -2.63 3.55 -0.82
N LEU A 428 -1.88 2.59 -1.36
CA LEU A 428 -2.20 1.18 -1.23
C LEU A 428 -1.96 0.68 0.20
N LEU A 429 -0.94 1.22 0.89
CA LEU A 429 -0.72 0.95 2.31
C LEU A 429 -1.89 1.44 3.17
N THR A 430 -2.45 2.61 2.86
CA THR A 430 -3.66 3.12 3.53
C THR A 430 -4.81 2.11 3.39
N PHE A 431 -4.98 1.48 2.22
CA PHE A 431 -6.02 0.48 2.03
C PHE A 431 -5.76 -0.81 2.80
N LEU A 432 -4.50 -1.28 2.86
CA LEU A 432 -4.13 -2.42 3.70
C LEU A 432 -4.44 -2.14 5.17
N CYS A 433 -4.13 -0.93 5.65
CA CYS A 433 -4.45 -0.53 7.02
C CYS A 433 -5.95 -0.44 7.28
N LEU A 434 -6.74 0.10 6.33
CA LEU A 434 -8.21 0.17 6.44
C LEU A 434 -8.86 -1.22 6.47
N GLU A 435 -8.46 -2.11 5.56
CA GLU A 435 -8.96 -3.48 5.52
C GLU A 435 -8.62 -4.20 6.83
N TYR A 436 -7.37 -4.06 7.31
CA TYR A 436 -6.95 -4.64 8.58
C TYR A 436 -7.68 -4.05 9.78
N ASP A 437 -7.96 -2.74 9.80
CA ASP A 437 -8.70 -2.09 10.89
C ASP A 437 -10.14 -2.64 10.99
N GLU A 438 -10.79 -2.85 9.84
CA GLU A 438 -12.16 -3.38 9.77
C GLU A 438 -12.25 -4.86 10.18
N SER A 439 -11.39 -5.74 9.65
CA SER A 439 -11.48 -7.19 9.89
C SER A 439 -10.54 -7.74 10.96
N GLN A 440 -9.60 -6.94 11.48
CA GLN A 440 -8.47 -7.38 12.32
C GLN A 440 -7.61 -8.47 11.66
N ASP A 441 -7.73 -8.61 10.34
CA ASP A 441 -6.93 -9.48 9.48
C ASP A 441 -6.94 -8.93 8.05
N LEU A 442 -6.02 -9.40 7.20
CA LEU A 442 -6.07 -9.17 5.76
C LEU A 442 -6.76 -10.35 5.07
N PRO A 443 -7.42 -10.14 3.90
CA PRO A 443 -7.99 -11.22 3.12
C PRO A 443 -6.96 -12.33 2.89
N GLU A 444 -7.29 -13.56 3.32
CA GLU A 444 -6.40 -14.71 3.17
C GLU A 444 -6.03 -14.97 1.69
N LYS A 445 -6.92 -14.60 0.77
CA LYS A 445 -6.73 -14.79 -0.67
C LYS A 445 -6.28 -13.47 -1.31
N ARG A 446 -5.09 -13.49 -1.91
CA ARG A 446 -4.51 -12.36 -2.65
C ARG A 446 -5.43 -11.80 -3.73
N ALA A 447 -6.13 -12.66 -4.46
CA ALA A 447 -7.08 -12.23 -5.48
C ALA A 447 -8.21 -11.36 -4.90
N THR A 448 -8.65 -11.63 -3.67
CA THR A 448 -9.63 -10.79 -2.96
C THR A 448 -9.03 -9.44 -2.62
N LEU A 449 -7.81 -9.43 -2.07
CA LEU A 449 -7.11 -8.19 -1.72
C LEU A 449 -6.93 -7.26 -2.93
N TYR A 450 -6.44 -7.78 -4.05
CA TYR A 450 -6.27 -6.97 -5.27
C TYR A 450 -7.61 -6.54 -5.88
N GLY A 451 -8.63 -7.39 -5.79
CA GLY A 451 -10.01 -7.03 -6.17
C GLY A 451 -10.56 -5.87 -5.35
N ASN A 452 -10.42 -5.90 -4.03
CA ASN A 452 -10.84 -4.83 -3.12
C ASN A 452 -10.07 -3.54 -3.43
N ALA A 453 -8.75 -3.62 -3.63
CA ALA A 453 -7.93 -2.46 -4.00
C ALA A 453 -8.37 -1.83 -5.33
N LEU A 454 -8.61 -2.65 -6.36
CA LEU A 454 -9.12 -2.19 -7.65
C LEU A 454 -10.49 -1.52 -7.50
N ASP A 455 -11.40 -2.13 -6.74
CA ASP A 455 -12.73 -1.57 -6.48
C ASP A 455 -12.67 -0.21 -5.80
N ILE A 456 -11.78 -0.05 -4.83
CA ILE A 456 -11.58 1.23 -4.14
C ILE A 456 -11.00 2.27 -5.10
N LEU A 457 -10.01 1.93 -5.92
CA LEU A 457 -9.44 2.86 -6.91
C LEU A 457 -10.50 3.33 -7.91
N LEU A 458 -11.36 2.43 -8.38
CA LEU A 458 -12.47 2.76 -9.29
C LEU A 458 -13.58 3.57 -8.59
N ARG A 459 -13.90 3.27 -7.32
CA ARG A 459 -14.97 3.94 -6.54
C ARG A 459 -14.56 5.30 -5.98
N ARG A 460 -13.28 5.51 -5.64
CA ARG A 460 -12.76 6.75 -5.05
C ARG A 460 -13.10 7.95 -5.91
N TRP A 461 -12.97 7.78 -7.21
CA TRP A 461 -13.32 8.77 -8.21
C TRP A 461 -14.83 9.09 -8.25
N ALA A 462 -15.70 8.08 -8.16
CA ALA A 462 -17.16 8.27 -8.17
C ALA A 462 -17.67 9.10 -6.97
N ALA A 463 -16.96 9.06 -5.84
CA ALA A 463 -17.34 9.76 -4.61
C ALA A 463 -16.72 11.17 -4.47
N GLU A 464 -15.46 11.36 -4.87
CA GLU A 464 -14.73 12.64 -4.68
C GLU A 464 -15.21 13.77 -5.61
N LYS A 465 -15.86 13.47 -6.74
CA LYS A 465 -16.43 14.49 -7.64
C LYS A 465 -17.94 14.31 -7.85
N ARG A 466 -18.74 14.86 -6.93
CA ARG A 466 -20.15 15.27 -7.19
C ARG A 466 -20.19 16.52 -8.09
N LEU A 467 -19.42 16.55 -9.18
CA LEU A 467 -19.51 17.62 -10.17
C LEU A 467 -20.52 17.23 -11.27
N PRO A 468 -21.47 18.12 -11.63
CA PRO A 468 -22.53 17.80 -12.59
C PRO A 468 -22.06 17.44 -14.02
N ASN A 469 -20.82 17.76 -14.42
CA ASN A 469 -20.51 18.05 -15.83
C ASN A 469 -19.42 17.21 -16.54
N GLU A 470 -19.02 16.02 -16.05
CA GLU A 470 -18.18 15.13 -16.87
C GLU A 470 -18.86 13.78 -17.22
N PRO A 471 -19.19 13.53 -18.51
CA PRO A 471 -20.09 12.46 -18.93
C PRO A 471 -19.43 11.08 -19.12
N VAL A 472 -18.10 10.96 -19.11
CA VAL A 472 -17.42 9.77 -19.65
C VAL A 472 -17.73 8.50 -18.85
N TYR A 473 -17.64 8.58 -17.52
CA TYR A 473 -17.69 7.40 -16.67
C TYR A 473 -19.09 7.00 -16.19
N ARG A 474 -19.99 7.98 -15.95
CA ARG A 474 -21.39 7.68 -15.65
C ARG A 474 -22.03 6.87 -16.77
N GLN A 475 -21.50 7.01 -17.98
CA GLN A 475 -21.94 6.26 -19.15
C GLN A 475 -21.28 4.87 -19.21
N LEU A 476 -19.97 4.73 -18.93
CA LEU A 476 -19.28 3.44 -19.04
C LEU A 476 -19.63 2.46 -17.90
N GLY A 477 -19.67 2.93 -16.66
CA GLY A 477 -19.92 2.09 -15.48
C GLY A 477 -18.71 1.22 -15.07
N ILE A 478 -18.63 0.91 -13.77
CA ILE A 478 -17.46 0.24 -13.16
C ILE A 478 -17.22 -1.15 -13.77
N ASP A 479 -18.28 -1.92 -14.04
CA ASP A 479 -18.14 -3.30 -14.53
C ASP A 479 -17.60 -3.34 -15.97
N LEU A 480 -18.11 -2.49 -16.87
CA LEU A 480 -17.57 -2.41 -18.24
C LEU A 480 -16.11 -1.95 -18.24
N GLU A 481 -15.75 -1.07 -17.33
CA GLU A 481 -14.37 -0.63 -17.20
C GLU A 481 -13.43 -1.73 -16.73
N LYS A 482 -13.84 -2.53 -15.73
CA LYS A 482 -13.06 -3.70 -15.31
C LYS A 482 -12.82 -4.66 -16.47
N ILE A 483 -13.85 -4.95 -17.26
CA ILE A 483 -13.73 -5.82 -18.44
C ILE A 483 -12.75 -5.21 -19.46
N MET A 484 -12.84 -3.90 -19.72
CA MET A 484 -11.93 -3.21 -20.62
C MET A 484 -10.47 -3.26 -20.14
N LEU A 485 -10.25 -3.00 -18.85
CA LEU A 485 -8.91 -3.04 -18.24
C LEU A 485 -8.35 -4.47 -18.25
N ALA A 486 -9.20 -5.48 -18.03
CA ALA A 486 -8.85 -6.89 -18.13
C ALA A 486 -8.43 -7.28 -19.56
N ASP A 487 -9.15 -6.80 -20.57
CA ASP A 487 -8.78 -6.99 -21.99
C ASP A 487 -7.43 -6.37 -22.33
N ILE A 488 -7.19 -5.13 -21.88
CA ILE A 488 -5.91 -4.44 -22.05
C ILE A 488 -4.79 -5.20 -21.34
N ALA A 489 -5.01 -5.64 -20.10
CA ALA A 489 -4.03 -6.36 -19.30
C ALA A 489 -3.61 -7.67 -19.96
N TYR A 490 -4.58 -8.55 -20.27
CA TYR A 490 -4.34 -9.88 -20.83
C TYR A 490 -3.54 -9.83 -22.13
N HIS A 491 -3.98 -9.01 -23.10
CA HIS A 491 -3.32 -8.97 -24.40
C HIS A 491 -1.91 -8.42 -24.35
N ASN A 492 -1.63 -7.45 -23.46
CA ASN A 492 -0.28 -6.94 -23.27
C ASN A 492 0.58 -7.97 -22.52
N PHE A 493 0.02 -8.67 -21.53
CA PHE A 493 0.73 -9.71 -20.79
C PHE A 493 1.09 -10.91 -21.69
N VAL A 494 0.20 -11.35 -22.59
CA VAL A 494 0.50 -12.38 -23.61
C VAL A 494 1.60 -11.93 -24.55
N ALA A 495 1.57 -10.66 -24.98
CA ALA A 495 2.58 -10.08 -25.86
C ALA A 495 3.92 -9.79 -25.17
N ASP A 496 4.07 -10.15 -23.89
CA ASP A 496 5.23 -9.86 -23.04
C ASP A 496 5.57 -8.36 -22.96
N LYS A 497 4.53 -7.51 -23.08
CA LYS A 497 4.62 -6.04 -23.02
C LYS A 497 4.23 -5.52 -21.64
N LEU A 498 5.17 -4.86 -20.99
CA LEU A 498 4.91 -4.13 -19.75
C LEU A 498 4.56 -2.66 -20.01
N PHE A 499 5.03 -2.14 -21.14
CA PHE A 499 4.78 -0.79 -21.58
C PHE A 499 4.18 -0.80 -22.98
N PHE A 500 3.28 0.14 -23.23
CA PHE A 500 2.49 0.20 -24.46
C PHE A 500 2.23 1.65 -24.83
N SER A 501 2.17 1.95 -26.14
CA SER A 501 1.98 3.31 -26.62
C SER A 501 0.55 3.82 -26.39
N GLN A 502 0.38 5.15 -26.34
CA GLN A 502 -0.93 5.80 -26.27
C GLN A 502 -1.86 5.32 -27.38
N GLN A 503 -1.30 5.14 -28.59
CA GLN A 503 -2.05 4.70 -29.76
C GLN A 503 -2.54 3.26 -29.59
N GLU A 504 -1.72 2.35 -29.06
CA GLU A 504 -2.12 0.97 -28.78
C GLU A 504 -3.27 0.92 -27.77
N VAL A 505 -3.18 1.66 -26.67
CA VAL A 505 -4.22 1.68 -25.63
C VAL A 505 -5.50 2.34 -26.15
N SER A 506 -5.38 3.48 -26.81
CA SER A 506 -6.54 4.18 -27.39
C SER A 506 -7.26 3.32 -28.42
N ASN A 507 -6.53 2.57 -29.24
CA ASN A 507 -7.12 1.63 -30.19
C ASN A 507 -7.83 0.46 -29.49
N LYS A 508 -7.27 -0.07 -28.39
CA LYS A 508 -7.91 -1.12 -27.59
C LYS A 508 -9.20 -0.62 -26.96
N ILE A 509 -9.16 0.56 -26.32
CA ILE A 509 -10.36 1.22 -25.76
C ILE A 509 -11.41 1.44 -26.85
N LYS A 510 -11.02 2.01 -27.99
CA LYS A 510 -11.93 2.26 -29.12
C LYS A 510 -12.57 0.97 -29.61
N ARG A 511 -11.79 -0.11 -29.77
CA ARG A 511 -12.30 -1.43 -30.18
C ARG A 511 -13.31 -1.94 -29.16
N PHE A 512 -12.96 -1.94 -27.87
CA PHE A 512 -13.84 -2.38 -26.80
C PHE A 512 -15.18 -1.63 -26.78
N LEU A 513 -15.15 -0.30 -26.85
CA LEU A 513 -16.35 0.54 -26.91
C LEU A 513 -17.19 0.25 -28.18
N SER A 514 -16.54 0.01 -29.31
CA SER A 514 -17.24 -0.28 -30.57
C SER A 514 -17.88 -1.67 -30.60
N SER A 515 -17.22 -2.68 -30.02
CA SER A 515 -17.65 -4.09 -30.05
C SER A 515 -18.68 -4.45 -28.98
N ASN A 516 -18.94 -3.55 -28.02
CA ASN A 516 -19.92 -3.78 -26.95
C ASN A 516 -21.13 -2.86 -27.17
N ASP A 517 -22.31 -3.43 -27.39
CA ASP A 517 -23.54 -2.65 -27.63
C ASP A 517 -24.11 -1.99 -26.39
N ASN A 518 -23.74 -2.49 -25.21
CA ASN A 518 -24.05 -1.86 -23.94
C ASN A 518 -23.03 -0.79 -23.55
N ALA A 519 -21.91 -0.68 -24.28
CA ALA A 519 -20.96 0.39 -24.07
C ALA A 519 -21.44 1.68 -24.78
N PRO A 520 -21.19 2.86 -24.17
CA PRO A 520 -21.59 4.12 -24.78
C PRO A 520 -20.83 4.40 -26.08
N LYS A 521 -21.55 4.49 -27.19
CA LYS A 521 -20.97 4.64 -28.54
C LYS A 521 -20.38 6.02 -28.82
N ASN A 522 -20.73 7.00 -28.01
CA ASN A 522 -20.37 8.42 -28.12
C ASN A 522 -19.13 8.81 -27.28
N LEU A 523 -18.53 7.86 -26.56
CA LEU A 523 -17.33 8.13 -25.78
C LEU A 523 -16.08 8.14 -26.65
N ASP A 524 -15.27 9.18 -26.46
CA ASP A 524 -13.96 9.31 -27.09
C ASP A 524 -12.93 8.47 -26.33
N SER A 525 -12.20 7.62 -27.05
CA SER A 525 -11.20 6.73 -26.45
C SER A 525 -10.05 7.47 -25.78
N GLY A 526 -9.68 8.66 -26.29
CA GLY A 526 -8.66 9.51 -25.68
C GLY A 526 -9.13 10.04 -24.33
N LYS A 527 -10.38 10.51 -24.24
CA LYS A 527 -10.97 10.95 -22.96
C LYS A 527 -11.08 9.83 -21.94
N VAL A 528 -11.40 8.61 -22.37
CA VAL A 528 -11.42 7.44 -21.47
C VAL A 528 -10.00 7.14 -20.96
N LEU A 529 -8.99 7.17 -21.83
CA LEU A 529 -7.61 6.98 -21.43
C LEU A 529 -7.13 8.08 -20.45
N ASP A 530 -7.46 9.33 -20.72
CA ASP A 530 -7.16 10.47 -19.84
C ASP A 530 -7.80 10.29 -18.46
N ALA A 531 -9.03 9.77 -18.39
CA ALA A 531 -9.71 9.50 -17.12
C ALA A 531 -9.00 8.38 -16.31
N ILE A 532 -8.71 7.25 -16.95
CA ILE A 532 -8.02 6.11 -16.31
C ILE A 532 -6.63 6.53 -15.80
N THR A 533 -5.95 7.38 -16.57
CA THR A 533 -4.59 7.79 -16.28
C THR A 533 -4.55 8.93 -15.28
N THR A 534 -5.12 10.08 -15.61
CA THR A 534 -5.06 11.30 -14.81
C THR A 534 -5.87 11.19 -13.51
N GLU A 535 -6.99 10.48 -13.51
CA GLU A 535 -7.91 10.56 -12.36
C GLU A 535 -7.86 9.33 -11.44
N GLN A 536 -7.73 8.13 -11.99
CA GLN A 536 -7.69 6.90 -11.19
C GLN A 536 -6.28 6.40 -10.90
N GLY A 537 -5.33 6.69 -11.81
CA GLY A 537 -3.96 6.21 -11.70
C GLY A 537 -3.84 4.68 -11.82
N ILE A 538 -4.77 4.01 -12.51
CA ILE A 538 -4.67 2.57 -12.79
C ILE A 538 -3.68 2.33 -13.93
N LEU A 539 -3.77 3.14 -14.99
CA LEU A 539 -2.73 3.27 -16.00
C LEU A 539 -1.90 4.51 -15.70
N VAL A 540 -0.62 4.44 -15.99
CA VAL A 540 0.33 5.52 -15.72
C VAL A 540 1.15 5.70 -16.98
N GLU A 541 1.24 6.93 -17.47
CA GLU A 541 2.24 7.27 -18.46
C GLU A 541 3.62 7.08 -17.81
N ARG A 542 4.62 6.56 -18.51
CA ARG A 542 5.96 6.23 -17.99
C ARG A 542 7.05 6.96 -18.74
N ALA A 543 6.80 7.21 -20.02
CA ALA A 543 7.50 8.12 -20.89
C ALA A 543 6.46 8.75 -21.84
N ARG A 544 6.84 9.78 -22.60
CA ARG A 544 5.92 10.46 -23.52
C ARG A 544 5.18 9.47 -24.40
N ASP A 545 3.85 9.50 -24.32
CA ASP A 545 2.93 8.66 -25.09
C ASP A 545 3.16 7.14 -24.87
N VAL A 546 3.77 6.75 -23.73
CA VAL A 546 4.05 5.37 -23.33
C VAL A 546 3.45 5.13 -21.95
N TYR A 547 2.62 4.11 -21.83
CA TYR A 547 1.83 3.79 -20.64
C TYR A 547 2.17 2.39 -20.11
N SER A 548 1.91 2.17 -18.83
CA SER A 548 1.86 0.85 -18.19
C SER A 548 0.74 0.82 -17.15
N PHE A 549 0.47 -0.32 -16.55
CA PHE A 549 -0.27 -0.35 -15.28
C PHE A 549 0.55 0.33 -14.17
N SER A 550 -0.12 0.89 -13.17
CA SER A 550 0.53 1.52 -12.01
C SER A 550 1.34 0.52 -11.21
N HIS A 551 0.85 -0.73 -11.14
CA HIS A 551 1.52 -1.84 -10.51
C HIS A 551 1.39 -3.12 -11.33
N LEU A 552 2.46 -3.92 -11.42
CA LEU A 552 2.45 -5.17 -12.19
C LEU A 552 1.39 -6.15 -11.66
N THR A 553 1.20 -6.24 -10.34
CA THR A 553 0.21 -7.18 -9.79
C THR A 553 -1.23 -6.79 -10.13
N LEU A 554 -1.53 -5.51 -10.41
CA LEU A 554 -2.84 -5.12 -10.94
C LEU A 554 -3.02 -5.64 -12.37
N GLN A 555 -1.97 -5.57 -13.21
CA GLN A 555 -1.99 -6.18 -14.54
C GLN A 555 -2.14 -7.71 -14.45
N GLU A 556 -1.42 -8.38 -13.56
CA GLU A 556 -1.51 -9.83 -13.34
C GLU A 556 -2.91 -10.24 -12.86
N TYR A 557 -3.50 -9.46 -11.95
CA TYR A 557 -4.88 -9.68 -11.46
C TYR A 557 -5.93 -9.50 -12.55
N LEU A 558 -5.86 -8.41 -13.31
CA LEU A 558 -6.75 -8.16 -14.44
C LEU A 558 -6.58 -9.21 -15.56
N THR A 559 -5.37 -9.71 -15.76
CA THR A 559 -5.08 -10.83 -16.68
C THR A 559 -5.74 -12.11 -16.19
N ALA A 560 -5.67 -12.40 -14.89
CA ALA A 560 -6.33 -13.56 -14.29
C ALA A 560 -7.85 -13.49 -14.39
N GLN A 561 -8.44 -12.31 -14.16
CA GLN A 561 -9.88 -12.07 -14.38
C GLN A 561 -10.26 -12.34 -15.83
N TYR A 562 -9.51 -11.79 -16.80
CA TYR A 562 -9.80 -12.01 -18.22
C TYR A 562 -9.80 -13.50 -18.57
N ILE A 563 -8.81 -14.26 -18.10
CA ILE A 563 -8.69 -15.70 -18.36
C ILE A 563 -9.91 -16.45 -17.82
N TYR A 564 -10.33 -16.13 -16.60
CA TYR A 564 -11.49 -16.74 -15.99
C TYR A 564 -12.79 -16.40 -16.75
N ASP A 565 -13.02 -15.12 -17.02
CA ASP A 565 -14.23 -14.63 -17.69
C ASP A 565 -14.39 -15.17 -19.11
N HIS A 566 -13.28 -15.43 -19.82
CA HIS A 566 -13.27 -15.94 -21.19
C HIS A 566 -13.03 -17.46 -21.29
N GLY A 567 -12.95 -18.18 -20.16
CA GLY A 567 -12.75 -19.64 -20.16
C GLY A 567 -11.40 -20.10 -20.74
N LEU A 568 -10.34 -19.28 -20.61
CA LEU A 568 -9.03 -19.53 -21.23
C LEU A 568 -8.07 -20.35 -20.35
N VAL A 569 -8.60 -21.06 -19.35
CA VAL A 569 -7.80 -21.83 -18.38
C VAL A 569 -6.97 -22.93 -19.07
N GLU A 570 -7.54 -23.65 -20.03
CA GLU A 570 -6.82 -24.69 -20.78
C GLU A 570 -5.67 -24.11 -21.61
N LYS A 571 -5.87 -22.93 -22.20
CA LYS A 571 -4.84 -22.21 -22.95
C LYS A 571 -3.71 -21.77 -22.02
N LEU A 572 -4.05 -21.18 -20.86
CA LEU A 572 -3.09 -20.80 -19.83
C LEU A 572 -2.19 -21.99 -19.44
N VAL A 573 -2.79 -23.13 -19.13
CA VAL A 573 -2.05 -24.34 -18.74
C VAL A 573 -1.18 -24.85 -19.90
N THR A 574 -1.72 -24.90 -21.11
CA THR A 574 -1.01 -25.51 -22.25
C THR A 574 0.17 -24.66 -22.71
N GLU A 575 0.06 -23.33 -22.64
CA GLU A 575 1.07 -22.41 -23.19
C GLU A 575 2.06 -21.91 -22.13
N HIS A 576 1.71 -21.90 -20.84
CA HIS A 576 2.46 -21.13 -19.83
C HIS A 576 2.75 -21.86 -18.52
N LEU A 577 2.45 -23.16 -18.37
CA LEU A 577 2.59 -23.88 -17.10
C LEU A 577 3.99 -23.82 -16.47
N THR A 578 5.05 -23.71 -17.26
CA THR A 578 6.45 -23.65 -16.81
C THR A 578 7.09 -22.28 -17.00
N ASP A 579 6.30 -21.28 -17.42
CA ASP A 579 6.76 -19.91 -17.55
C ASP A 579 6.66 -19.20 -16.19
N ASN A 580 7.81 -18.96 -15.57
CA ASN A 580 7.92 -18.27 -14.28
C ASN A 580 7.22 -16.91 -14.25
N ARG A 581 7.10 -16.22 -15.39
CA ARG A 581 6.39 -14.94 -15.48
C ARG A 581 4.89 -15.08 -15.22
N TRP A 582 4.30 -16.22 -15.59
CA TRP A 582 2.87 -16.49 -15.41
C TRP A 582 2.52 -17.06 -14.05
N LYS A 583 3.51 -17.35 -13.21
CA LYS A 583 3.31 -17.91 -11.88
C LYS A 583 2.24 -17.17 -11.08
N GLU A 584 2.35 -15.85 -10.97
CA GLU A 584 1.37 -15.06 -10.21
C GLU A 584 -0.02 -15.12 -10.86
N VAL A 585 -0.10 -15.11 -12.19
CA VAL A 585 -1.38 -15.26 -12.92
C VAL A 585 -2.03 -16.60 -12.59
N PHE A 586 -1.30 -17.71 -12.51
CA PHE A 586 -1.85 -19.01 -12.08
C PHE A 586 -2.45 -18.97 -10.66
N LEU A 587 -1.75 -18.33 -9.72
CA LEU A 587 -2.23 -18.18 -8.34
C LEU A 587 -3.49 -17.30 -8.28
N LEU A 588 -3.51 -16.21 -9.04
CA LEU A 588 -4.64 -15.28 -9.10
C LEU A 588 -5.84 -15.92 -9.81
N VAL A 589 -5.63 -16.69 -10.90
CA VAL A 589 -6.70 -17.45 -11.58
C VAL A 589 -7.34 -18.42 -10.59
N ALA A 590 -6.55 -19.20 -9.86
CA ALA A 590 -7.07 -20.10 -8.83
C ALA A 590 -7.91 -19.36 -7.76
N GLY A 591 -7.48 -18.15 -7.38
CA GLY A 591 -8.19 -17.31 -6.42
C GLY A 591 -9.49 -16.67 -6.95
N VAL A 592 -9.58 -16.32 -8.23
CA VAL A 592 -10.80 -15.72 -8.81
C VAL A 592 -11.85 -16.76 -9.21
N MET A 593 -11.47 -18.03 -9.37
CA MET A 593 -12.38 -19.14 -9.73
C MET A 593 -13.38 -19.47 -8.62
N ARG A 594 -14.45 -18.69 -8.50
CA ARG A 594 -15.51 -18.86 -7.47
C ARG A 594 -16.23 -20.21 -7.54
N GLY A 595 -16.31 -20.81 -8.74
CA GLY A 595 -16.86 -22.16 -8.95
C GLY A 595 -15.99 -23.29 -8.38
N GLY A 596 -14.74 -23.00 -8.03
CA GLY A 596 -13.73 -23.97 -7.60
C GLY A 596 -12.58 -24.08 -8.60
N ALA A 597 -11.36 -24.34 -8.10
CA ALA A 597 -10.16 -24.46 -8.92
C ALA A 597 -9.92 -25.89 -9.47
N ASP A 598 -10.84 -26.83 -9.23
CA ASP A 598 -10.70 -28.26 -9.61
C ASP A 598 -10.32 -28.45 -11.08
N HIS A 599 -10.99 -27.72 -11.99
CA HIS A 599 -10.70 -27.78 -13.42
C HIS A 599 -9.29 -27.32 -13.76
N LEU A 600 -8.81 -26.22 -13.14
CA LEU A 600 -7.46 -25.72 -13.32
C LEU A 600 -6.43 -26.75 -12.84
N LEU A 601 -6.60 -27.28 -11.62
CA LEU A 601 -5.64 -28.20 -11.02
C LEU A 601 -5.54 -29.52 -11.81
N LEU A 602 -6.66 -30.06 -12.29
CA LEU A 602 -6.69 -31.26 -13.13
C LEU A 602 -6.02 -31.05 -14.49
N LEU A 603 -6.22 -29.87 -15.11
CA LEU A 603 -5.52 -29.53 -16.35
C LEU A 603 -4.01 -29.40 -16.13
N MET A 604 -3.59 -28.74 -15.05
CA MET A 604 -2.19 -28.61 -14.68
C MET A 604 -1.54 -29.97 -14.42
N GLU A 605 -2.20 -30.86 -13.67
CA GLU A 605 -1.72 -32.24 -13.42
C GLU A 605 -1.52 -32.99 -14.75
N LYS A 606 -2.53 -32.99 -15.61
CA LYS A 606 -2.47 -33.66 -16.93
C LYS A 606 -1.35 -33.09 -17.81
N ALA A 607 -1.16 -31.77 -17.79
CA ALA A 607 -0.09 -31.12 -18.54
C ALA A 607 1.30 -31.45 -17.96
N ALA A 608 1.45 -31.49 -16.63
CA ALA A 608 2.70 -31.84 -15.97
C ALA A 608 3.17 -33.26 -16.34
N GLN A 609 2.26 -34.22 -16.45
CA GLN A 609 2.60 -35.60 -16.84
C GLN A 609 3.35 -35.70 -18.19
N LYS A 610 3.19 -34.73 -19.10
CA LYS A 610 3.90 -34.72 -20.39
C LYS A 610 5.42 -34.58 -20.23
N TYR A 611 5.91 -34.06 -19.11
CA TYR A 611 7.34 -33.93 -18.83
C TYR A 611 7.99 -35.25 -18.38
N ILE A 612 7.21 -36.23 -17.92
CA ILE A 612 7.71 -37.55 -17.49
C ILE A 612 7.57 -38.55 -18.66
N ASN A 613 8.24 -38.22 -19.76
CA ASN A 613 8.11 -38.92 -21.05
C ASN A 613 9.25 -39.90 -21.35
N THR A 614 10.30 -39.98 -20.53
CA THR A 614 11.40 -40.94 -20.72
C THR A 614 11.33 -42.12 -19.75
N PRO A 615 11.78 -43.32 -20.17
CA PRO A 615 11.86 -44.48 -19.28
C PRO A 615 12.72 -44.23 -18.03
N LYS A 616 13.76 -43.39 -18.12
CA LYS A 616 14.62 -43.06 -16.96
C LYS A 616 13.88 -42.24 -15.91
N LEU A 617 13.16 -41.19 -16.32
CA LEU A 617 12.38 -40.36 -15.39
C LEU A 617 11.25 -41.18 -14.75
N GLN A 618 10.58 -42.05 -15.52
CA GLN A 618 9.59 -42.97 -14.98
C GLN A 618 10.20 -43.99 -14.01
N ALA A 619 11.39 -44.51 -14.30
CA ALA A 619 12.11 -45.40 -13.40
C ALA A 619 12.50 -44.70 -12.08
N LEU A 620 12.91 -43.42 -12.15
CA LEU A 620 13.21 -42.61 -10.96
C LEU A 620 11.96 -42.41 -10.09
N LEU A 621 10.80 -42.07 -10.66
CA LEU A 621 9.55 -41.92 -9.90
C LEU A 621 9.06 -43.25 -9.33
N ASN A 622 9.15 -44.34 -10.09
CA ASN A 622 8.85 -45.69 -9.61
C ASN A 622 9.75 -46.08 -8.44
N TRP A 623 11.05 -45.80 -8.53
CA TRP A 623 11.99 -46.02 -7.44
C TRP A 623 11.59 -45.22 -6.19
N ALA A 624 11.24 -43.93 -6.35
CA ALA A 624 10.84 -43.07 -5.24
C ALA A 624 9.61 -43.62 -4.49
N GLU A 625 8.63 -44.18 -5.21
CA GLU A 625 7.50 -44.89 -4.58
C GLU A 625 7.95 -46.19 -3.89
N GLN A 626 8.74 -47.03 -4.56
CA GLN A 626 9.17 -48.31 -4.02
C GLN A 626 9.97 -48.22 -2.72
N VAL A 627 10.77 -47.15 -2.54
CA VAL A 627 11.57 -46.96 -1.32
C VAL A 627 10.77 -46.42 -0.14
N ILE A 628 9.59 -45.82 -0.38
CA ILE A 628 8.73 -45.24 0.67
C ILE A 628 7.50 -46.09 0.99
N VAL A 629 7.06 -46.99 0.12
CA VAL A 629 5.92 -47.90 0.38
C VAL A 629 6.16 -48.74 1.63
N GLY A 630 5.21 -48.70 2.56
CA GLY A 630 5.26 -49.43 3.83
C GLY A 630 6.11 -48.75 4.93
N SER A 631 6.58 -47.53 4.70
CA SER A 631 7.33 -46.77 5.69
C SER A 631 6.46 -46.27 6.85
N GLU A 632 6.97 -46.38 8.08
CA GLU A 632 6.24 -46.09 9.32
C GLU A 632 6.00 -44.59 9.58
N GLY A 633 6.73 -43.68 8.93
CA GLY A 633 6.63 -42.24 9.17
C GLY A 633 5.24 -41.68 8.87
N ASN A 634 4.74 -40.79 9.72
CA ASN A 634 3.39 -40.20 9.58
C ASN A 634 3.36 -39.00 8.62
N TYR A 635 3.86 -39.22 7.40
CA TYR A 635 3.89 -38.23 6.31
C TYR A 635 3.06 -38.71 5.13
N LYS A 636 2.44 -37.79 4.40
CA LYS A 636 1.70 -38.16 3.19
C LYS A 636 2.65 -38.76 2.14
N PRO A 637 2.20 -39.75 1.34
CA PRO A 637 3.05 -40.43 0.35
C PRO A 637 3.78 -39.49 -0.61
N VAL A 638 3.10 -38.47 -1.14
CA VAL A 638 3.72 -37.49 -2.05
C VAL A 638 4.86 -36.69 -1.40
N GLY A 639 4.75 -36.34 -0.11
CA GLY A 639 5.85 -35.68 0.61
C GLY A 639 7.05 -36.62 0.76
N LYS A 640 6.81 -37.90 1.05
CA LYS A 640 7.86 -38.92 1.10
C LYS A 640 8.53 -39.14 -0.27
N ARG A 641 7.74 -39.19 -1.35
CA ARG A 641 8.24 -39.27 -2.73
C ARG A 641 9.13 -38.07 -3.08
N ALA A 642 8.70 -36.86 -2.73
CA ALA A 642 9.48 -35.64 -2.96
C ALA A 642 10.85 -35.72 -2.26
N VAL A 643 10.89 -36.13 -0.99
CA VAL A 643 12.15 -36.34 -0.24
C VAL A 643 13.04 -37.39 -0.90
N ALA A 644 12.47 -38.52 -1.36
CA ALA A 644 13.22 -39.54 -2.08
C ALA A 644 13.83 -38.98 -3.37
N ILE A 645 13.08 -38.20 -4.15
CA ILE A 645 13.54 -37.55 -5.38
C ILE A 645 14.66 -36.54 -5.09
N VAL A 646 14.56 -35.72 -4.04
CA VAL A 646 15.65 -34.82 -3.66
C VAL A 646 16.92 -35.61 -3.34
N ASN A 647 16.80 -36.68 -2.54
CA ASN A 647 17.95 -37.53 -2.18
C ASN A 647 18.62 -38.13 -3.42
N ALA A 648 17.86 -38.62 -4.39
CA ALA A 648 18.41 -39.12 -5.65
C ALA A 648 19.13 -38.02 -6.46
N ASN A 649 18.57 -36.80 -6.51
CA ASN A 649 19.18 -35.68 -7.22
C ASN A 649 20.44 -35.15 -6.52
N VAL A 650 20.49 -35.12 -5.19
CA VAL A 650 21.73 -34.76 -4.47
C VAL A 650 22.84 -35.78 -4.75
N ILE A 651 22.52 -37.07 -4.80
CA ILE A 651 23.47 -38.13 -5.19
C ILE A 651 23.91 -37.95 -6.65
N ALA A 652 23.03 -37.46 -7.54
CA ALA A 652 23.36 -37.10 -8.92
C ALA A 652 24.31 -35.90 -9.00
N TYR A 653 24.02 -34.82 -8.27
CA TYR A 653 24.82 -33.59 -8.21
C TYR A 653 26.25 -33.84 -7.67
N ALA A 654 26.38 -34.73 -6.68
CA ALA A 654 27.67 -35.23 -6.22
C ALA A 654 28.53 -35.80 -7.35
N ASN A 655 27.89 -36.39 -8.38
CA ASN A 655 28.58 -36.94 -9.54
C ASN A 655 29.06 -35.85 -10.51
N SER A 656 28.32 -34.76 -10.72
CA SER A 656 28.70 -33.70 -11.68
C SER A 656 29.89 -32.87 -11.18
N PHE A 657 29.92 -32.56 -9.87
CA PHE A 657 31.01 -31.81 -9.23
C PHE A 657 32.36 -32.57 -9.25
N ALA A 658 32.33 -33.90 -9.21
CA ALA A 658 33.53 -34.74 -9.23
C ALA A 658 34.30 -34.70 -10.57
N TYR A 659 33.65 -34.26 -11.66
CA TYR A 659 34.23 -34.28 -13.01
C TYR A 659 34.39 -32.89 -13.68
N ALA A 660 33.63 -31.85 -13.28
CA ALA A 660 33.61 -30.43 -13.76
C ALA A 660 33.64 -30.24 -15.30
N GLU A 661 32.71 -29.57 -15.98
CA GLU A 661 31.95 -28.34 -15.72
C GLU A 661 30.56 -28.43 -16.42
N SER A 662 29.61 -27.59 -15.99
CA SER A 662 28.25 -27.35 -16.54
C SER A 662 27.10 -28.26 -16.05
N ILE A 663 25.99 -27.61 -15.65
CA ILE A 663 24.65 -28.09 -15.18
C ILE A 663 24.21 -27.52 -13.79
N ASN A 664 25.04 -26.75 -13.10
CA ASN A 664 24.75 -26.28 -11.71
C ASN A 664 23.41 -25.54 -11.48
N TYR A 665 22.85 -24.85 -12.48
CA TYR A 665 21.60 -24.08 -12.29
C TYR A 665 20.34 -24.95 -12.33
N ILE A 666 20.24 -25.88 -13.29
CA ILE A 666 19.09 -26.77 -13.47
C ILE A 666 18.99 -27.74 -12.29
N GLU A 667 20.11 -28.35 -11.91
CA GLU A 667 20.15 -29.28 -10.76
C GLU A 667 19.82 -28.59 -9.43
N GLY A 668 20.21 -27.32 -9.26
CA GLY A 668 19.84 -26.51 -8.09
C GLY A 668 18.33 -26.27 -7.97
N ASN A 669 17.67 -25.93 -9.08
CA ASN A 669 16.22 -25.69 -9.09
C ASN A 669 15.40 -26.96 -8.81
N ILE A 670 15.83 -28.11 -9.33
CA ILE A 670 15.20 -29.42 -9.07
C ILE A 670 15.13 -29.69 -7.56
N ILE A 671 16.25 -29.48 -6.85
CA ILE A 671 16.33 -29.64 -5.39
C ILE A 671 15.35 -28.68 -4.72
N VAL A 672 15.40 -27.39 -5.06
CA VAL A 672 14.53 -26.36 -4.47
C VAL A 672 13.05 -26.70 -4.63
N TYR A 673 12.59 -27.13 -5.81
CA TYR A 673 11.18 -27.44 -6.02
C TYR A 673 10.73 -28.70 -5.31
N ALA A 674 11.53 -29.77 -5.34
CA ALA A 674 11.17 -31.00 -4.64
C ALA A 674 11.19 -30.82 -3.11
N GLU A 675 12.11 -30.02 -2.57
CA GLU A 675 12.08 -29.59 -1.16
C GLU A 675 10.83 -28.80 -0.83
N ALA A 676 10.47 -27.82 -1.68
CA ALA A 676 9.28 -27.00 -1.47
C ALA A 676 7.99 -27.85 -1.49
N ILE A 677 7.90 -28.85 -2.37
CA ILE A 677 6.80 -29.83 -2.36
C ILE A 677 6.80 -30.63 -1.06
N ALA A 678 7.96 -31.14 -0.64
CA ALA A 678 8.09 -31.87 0.61
C ALA A 678 7.64 -31.03 1.80
N ILE A 679 8.07 -29.77 1.91
CA ILE A 679 7.69 -28.86 2.99
C ILE A 679 6.19 -28.58 2.98
N ALA A 680 5.64 -28.24 1.81
CA ALA A 680 4.22 -27.91 1.67
C ALA A 680 3.30 -29.06 2.12
N ILE A 681 3.78 -30.30 2.02
CA ILE A 681 2.98 -31.50 2.33
C ILE A 681 3.40 -32.20 3.64
N ALA A 682 4.63 -31.98 4.13
CA ALA A 682 5.23 -32.68 5.27
C ALA A 682 5.61 -31.76 6.47
N LYS A 683 5.34 -30.46 6.39
CA LYS A 683 5.43 -29.46 7.48
C LYS A 683 6.78 -29.14 8.15
N SER A 684 7.90 -29.85 7.94
CA SER A 684 9.26 -29.30 8.18
C SER A 684 10.40 -30.26 7.82
N ILE A 685 11.26 -29.92 6.85
CA ILE A 685 12.57 -30.58 6.67
C ILE A 685 13.65 -29.55 6.34
N ASP A 686 14.08 -28.79 7.34
CA ASP A 686 15.11 -27.73 7.19
C ASP A 686 16.53 -28.27 6.84
N ASN A 687 16.77 -29.59 6.89
CA ASN A 687 18.12 -30.18 6.76
C ASN A 687 18.51 -30.65 5.35
N ILE A 688 17.65 -30.53 4.33
CA ILE A 688 17.95 -31.07 3.00
C ILE A 688 19.06 -30.24 2.29
N TYR A 689 19.10 -28.93 2.56
CA TYR A 689 20.12 -28.00 2.04
C TYR A 689 21.54 -28.31 2.55
N ALA A 690 21.67 -28.71 3.82
CA ALA A 690 22.96 -29.07 4.43
C ALA A 690 23.53 -30.36 3.84
N TYR A 691 22.68 -31.33 3.45
CA TYR A 691 23.12 -32.57 2.78
C TYR A 691 23.64 -32.31 1.36
N ALA A 692 22.98 -31.42 0.61
CA ALA A 692 23.44 -31.02 -0.72
C ALA A 692 24.81 -30.32 -0.68
N ILE A 693 24.99 -29.39 0.27
CA ILE A 693 26.26 -28.71 0.52
C ILE A 693 27.32 -29.70 1.03
N ALA A 694 26.99 -30.55 2.00
CA ALA A 694 27.90 -31.56 2.55
C ALA A 694 28.41 -32.55 1.50
N VAL A 695 27.53 -33.06 0.64
CA VAL A 695 27.91 -34.01 -0.40
C VAL A 695 28.68 -33.31 -1.53
N ALA A 696 28.37 -32.06 -1.85
CA ALA A 696 29.09 -31.25 -2.85
C ALA A 696 30.45 -30.72 -2.34
N GLU A 697 30.53 -30.32 -1.08
CA GLU A 697 31.71 -29.78 -0.39
C GLU A 697 32.43 -30.85 0.44
N ALA A 698 32.41 -32.12 0.01
CA ALA A 698 33.02 -33.26 0.71
C ALA A 698 34.58 -33.22 0.77
N ILE A 699 35.13 -32.03 0.97
CA ILE A 699 36.53 -31.63 1.12
C ILE A 699 36.85 -31.38 2.61
N ASN A 700 35.86 -31.37 3.52
CA ASN A 700 36.11 -31.10 4.94
C ASN A 700 35.35 -32.07 5.87
N HIS A 701 35.92 -32.37 7.03
CA HIS A 701 35.35 -33.28 8.05
C HIS A 701 33.93 -32.85 8.49
N TYR A 702 33.61 -31.56 8.38
CA TYR A 702 32.29 -31.00 8.66
C TYR A 702 31.19 -31.55 7.73
N ALA A 703 31.48 -31.69 6.43
CA ALA A 703 30.53 -32.20 5.45
C ALA A 703 30.09 -33.66 5.72
N ILE A 704 31.01 -34.57 6.04
CA ILE A 704 30.58 -35.94 6.39
C ILE A 704 29.77 -35.96 7.69
N ASN A 705 30.11 -35.09 8.67
CA ASN A 705 29.30 -34.99 9.89
C ASN A 705 27.87 -34.57 9.59
N ASP A 706 27.68 -33.57 8.72
CA ASP A 706 26.36 -33.11 8.29
C ASP A 706 25.59 -34.22 7.55
N ALA A 707 26.28 -35.01 6.71
CA ALA A 707 25.69 -36.17 6.04
C ALA A 707 25.27 -37.29 7.01
N ILE A 708 26.03 -37.49 8.09
CA ILE A 708 25.69 -38.44 9.16
C ILE A 708 24.50 -37.93 9.97
N GLU A 709 24.50 -36.66 10.39
CA GLU A 709 23.40 -36.03 11.11
C GLU A 709 22.09 -36.12 10.32
N TYR A 710 22.15 -35.81 9.02
CA TYR A 710 21.00 -35.96 8.13
C TYR A 710 20.52 -37.42 8.01
N SER A 711 21.44 -38.38 7.87
CA SER A 711 21.10 -39.80 7.82
C SER A 711 20.38 -40.27 9.09
N ASN A 712 20.82 -39.81 10.26
CA ASN A 712 20.12 -40.04 11.53
C ASN A 712 18.72 -39.42 11.52
N ARG A 713 18.59 -38.18 11.06
CA ARG A 713 17.29 -37.50 10.98
C ARG A 713 16.33 -38.22 10.01
N LEU A 714 16.81 -38.71 8.86
CA LEU A 714 15.99 -39.50 7.93
C LEU A 714 15.52 -40.83 8.55
N GLU A 715 16.38 -41.47 9.36
CA GLU A 715 16.04 -42.68 10.13
C GLU A 715 14.94 -42.37 11.16
N GLU A 716 15.05 -41.24 11.88
CA GLU A 716 14.02 -40.77 12.83
C GLU A 716 12.68 -40.44 12.15
N LEU A 717 12.74 -39.80 10.97
CA LEU A 717 11.55 -39.44 10.20
C LEU A 717 10.84 -40.66 9.62
N LYS A 718 11.51 -41.83 9.55
CA LYS A 718 10.98 -43.10 9.04
C LYS A 718 10.30 -42.95 7.68
N ILE A 719 10.88 -42.14 6.80
CA ILE A 719 10.36 -41.85 5.45
C ILE A 719 10.57 -43.04 4.50
N PHE A 720 11.67 -43.77 4.67
CA PHE A 720 12.05 -44.90 3.84
C PHE A 720 11.78 -46.22 4.56
N ASN A 721 11.29 -47.24 3.84
CA ASN A 721 11.02 -48.56 4.40
C ASN A 721 12.20 -49.53 4.22
N LYS A 722 12.90 -49.43 3.09
CA LYS A 722 13.92 -50.42 2.66
C LYS A 722 15.35 -49.87 2.67
N VAL A 723 15.58 -48.74 3.34
CA VAL A 723 16.91 -48.11 3.43
C VAL A 723 17.52 -48.44 4.79
N ASN A 724 18.71 -49.04 4.78
CA ASN A 724 19.44 -49.37 6.01
C ASN A 724 20.34 -48.18 6.42
N PHE A 725 19.77 -47.26 7.21
CA PHE A 725 20.48 -46.06 7.67
C PHE A 725 21.62 -46.40 8.64
N THR A 726 21.46 -47.40 9.51
CA THR A 726 22.54 -47.88 10.38
C THR A 726 23.78 -48.31 9.58
N PHE A 727 23.58 -49.02 8.47
CA PHE A 727 24.66 -49.37 7.53
C PHE A 727 25.26 -48.12 6.88
N LEU A 728 24.43 -47.19 6.40
CA LEU A 728 24.91 -45.95 5.78
C LEU A 728 25.79 -45.14 6.73
N ILE A 729 25.31 -44.88 7.95
CA ILE A 729 26.02 -44.12 8.98
C ILE A 729 27.35 -44.78 9.30
N THR A 730 27.37 -46.12 9.45
CA THR A 730 28.61 -46.87 9.70
C THR A 730 29.62 -46.71 8.55
N GLN A 731 29.15 -46.75 7.30
CA GLN A 731 30.01 -46.55 6.13
C GLN A 731 30.52 -45.10 6.03
N LEU A 732 29.69 -44.11 6.38
CA LEU A 732 30.08 -42.70 6.41
C LEU A 732 31.13 -42.41 7.49
N GLU A 733 30.98 -42.95 8.72
CA GLU A 733 31.99 -42.84 9.78
C GLU A 733 33.31 -43.52 9.38
N THR A 734 33.24 -44.67 8.69
CA THR A 734 34.43 -45.34 8.15
C THR A 734 35.12 -44.49 7.09
N LEU A 735 34.34 -43.80 6.25
CA LEU A 735 34.86 -42.92 5.20
C LEU A 735 35.48 -41.65 5.78
N LYS A 736 34.88 -41.09 6.84
CA LYS A 736 35.39 -39.95 7.62
C LYS A 736 36.77 -40.21 8.22
N ALA A 737 36.99 -41.40 8.77
CA ALA A 737 38.30 -41.80 9.31
C ALA A 737 39.42 -41.88 8.26
N GLN A 738 39.10 -41.83 6.97
CA GLN A 738 40.05 -41.90 5.85
C GLN A 738 40.35 -40.53 5.21
N ILE A 739 39.77 -39.43 5.72
CA ILE A 739 40.02 -38.06 5.24
C ILE A 739 41.31 -37.53 5.89
N TYR A 740 42.35 -37.27 5.07
CA TYR A 740 43.57 -36.63 5.54
C TYR A 740 43.40 -35.10 5.58
N PRO A 741 43.74 -34.43 6.69
CA PRO A 741 43.41 -33.01 6.88
C PRO A 741 44.20 -31.99 6.04
N ASN A 742 45.16 -32.39 5.20
CA ASN A 742 45.90 -31.44 4.35
C ASN A 742 46.46 -32.12 3.07
N GLN A 743 46.12 -31.55 1.91
CA GLN A 743 46.60 -31.87 0.55
C GLN A 743 46.17 -33.21 -0.05
N THR A 744 44.91 -33.30 -0.49
CA THR A 744 44.42 -34.38 -1.35
C THR A 744 44.66 -34.03 -2.81
N SER A 745 45.34 -34.89 -3.58
CA SER A 745 45.48 -34.71 -5.03
C SER A 745 44.11 -34.86 -5.73
N ARG A 746 43.90 -34.23 -6.90
CA ARG A 746 42.65 -34.37 -7.69
C ARG A 746 42.27 -35.83 -7.97
N LYS A 747 43.26 -36.73 -8.05
CA LYS A 747 43.07 -38.17 -8.27
C LYS A 747 42.55 -38.89 -7.03
N GLU A 748 43.10 -38.60 -5.86
CA GLU A 748 42.61 -39.14 -4.58
C GLU A 748 41.20 -38.61 -4.25
N TYR A 749 40.92 -37.35 -4.61
CA TYR A 749 39.60 -36.75 -4.52
C TYR A 749 38.56 -37.52 -5.36
N SER A 750 38.88 -37.81 -6.62
CA SER A 750 38.00 -38.60 -7.49
C SER A 750 37.73 -40.01 -6.93
N VAL A 751 38.73 -40.66 -6.32
CA VAL A 751 38.57 -41.99 -5.71
C VAL A 751 37.64 -41.93 -4.49
N PHE A 752 37.80 -40.92 -3.64
CA PHE A 752 36.95 -40.71 -2.47
C PHE A 752 35.48 -40.46 -2.87
N VAL A 753 35.23 -39.52 -3.79
CA VAL A 753 33.87 -39.21 -4.25
C VAL A 753 33.22 -40.42 -4.92
N ASN A 754 33.97 -41.18 -5.72
CA ASN A 754 33.48 -42.43 -6.31
C ASN A 754 33.13 -43.49 -5.26
N ARG A 755 33.82 -43.54 -4.12
CA ARG A 755 33.49 -44.45 -3.02
C ARG A 755 32.23 -44.02 -2.27
N LEU A 756 32.12 -42.73 -1.93
CA LEU A 756 30.92 -42.16 -1.32
C LEU A 756 29.68 -42.43 -2.19
N ARG A 757 29.80 -42.16 -3.50
CA ARG A 757 28.76 -42.46 -4.49
C ARG A 757 28.33 -43.93 -4.46
N LYS A 758 29.28 -44.87 -4.47
CA LYS A 758 28.95 -46.32 -4.44
C LYS A 758 28.22 -46.71 -3.16
N ILE A 759 28.59 -46.11 -2.03
CA ILE A 759 27.90 -46.30 -0.75
C ILE A 759 26.46 -45.79 -0.87
N LEU A 760 26.27 -44.55 -1.31
CA LEU A 760 24.94 -43.92 -1.42
C LEU A 760 24.03 -44.67 -2.40
N LEU A 761 24.51 -44.97 -3.61
CA LEU A 761 23.76 -45.76 -4.60
C LEU A 761 23.33 -47.12 -4.04
N LYS A 762 24.24 -47.82 -3.34
CA LYS A 762 23.95 -49.13 -2.75
C LYS A 762 22.91 -49.03 -1.64
N THR A 763 23.04 -48.05 -0.74
CA THR A 763 22.12 -47.89 0.39
C THR A 763 20.71 -47.51 -0.07
N PHE A 764 20.61 -46.61 -1.04
CA PHE A 764 19.32 -46.16 -1.57
C PHE A 764 18.76 -47.06 -2.67
N HIS A 765 19.46 -48.15 -3.02
CA HIS A 765 19.09 -49.06 -4.11
C HIS A 765 18.88 -48.36 -5.46
N LEU A 766 19.68 -47.32 -5.73
CA LEU A 766 19.70 -46.56 -6.97
C LEU A 766 20.69 -47.15 -7.97
N THR A 767 20.34 -47.13 -9.26
CA THR A 767 21.27 -47.45 -10.34
C THR A 767 21.88 -46.17 -10.92
N PRO A 768 23.14 -46.16 -11.36
CA PRO A 768 23.73 -45.02 -12.06
C PRO A 768 22.88 -44.51 -13.22
N GLU A 769 22.23 -45.42 -13.95
CA GLU A 769 21.40 -45.12 -15.11
C GLU A 769 20.15 -44.30 -14.75
N MET A 770 19.60 -44.47 -13.54
CA MET A 770 18.41 -43.73 -13.07
C MET A 770 18.71 -42.26 -12.72
N ILE A 771 19.93 -41.97 -12.27
CA ILE A 771 20.30 -40.63 -11.78
C ILE A 771 21.24 -39.86 -12.71
N ASN A 772 21.80 -40.52 -13.73
CA ASN A 772 22.58 -39.86 -14.78
C ASN A 772 21.65 -39.37 -15.90
N LEU A 773 20.97 -38.26 -15.60
CA LEU A 773 20.03 -37.61 -16.51
C LEU A 773 20.81 -36.81 -17.57
N SER A 774 20.35 -36.86 -18.81
CA SER A 774 20.76 -35.90 -19.83
C SER A 774 20.23 -34.50 -19.49
N GLN A 775 20.77 -33.45 -20.14
CA GLN A 775 20.31 -32.07 -19.93
C GLN A 775 18.80 -31.91 -20.17
N ASP A 776 18.27 -32.53 -21.24
CA ASP A 776 16.84 -32.50 -21.57
C ASP A 776 16.01 -33.23 -20.51
N GLU A 777 16.50 -34.37 -19.99
CA GLU A 777 15.83 -35.12 -18.93
C GLU A 777 15.83 -34.36 -17.59
N ALA A 778 16.93 -33.69 -17.25
CA ALA A 778 17.01 -32.86 -16.06
C ALA A 778 16.06 -31.66 -16.16
N GLN A 779 16.03 -30.97 -17.30
CA GLN A 779 15.10 -29.86 -17.53
C GLN A 779 13.63 -30.32 -17.50
N ALA A 780 13.33 -31.48 -18.07
CA ALA A 780 11.98 -32.05 -18.00
C ALA A 780 11.58 -32.40 -16.55
N LEU A 781 12.50 -32.94 -15.74
CA LEU A 781 12.27 -33.18 -14.32
C LEU A 781 12.06 -31.86 -13.55
N GLU A 782 12.85 -30.83 -13.83
CA GLU A 782 12.67 -29.49 -13.26
C GLU A 782 11.27 -28.95 -13.54
N TYR A 783 10.84 -28.99 -14.80
CA TYR A 783 9.50 -28.57 -15.23
C TYR A 783 8.38 -29.38 -14.58
N TYR A 784 8.56 -30.69 -14.43
CA TYR A 784 7.60 -31.53 -13.73
C TYR A 784 7.46 -31.13 -12.26
N LEU A 785 8.59 -30.96 -11.55
CA LEU A 785 8.60 -30.58 -10.15
C LEU A 785 8.06 -29.16 -9.94
N TYR A 786 8.45 -28.22 -10.80
CA TYR A 786 7.90 -26.87 -10.80
C TYR A 786 6.38 -26.88 -10.94
N ALA A 787 5.86 -27.62 -11.93
CA ALA A 787 4.42 -27.70 -12.17
C ALA A 787 3.68 -28.30 -10.96
N ASN A 788 4.19 -29.38 -10.36
CA ASN A 788 3.61 -29.96 -9.15
C ASN A 788 3.64 -28.97 -7.96
N PHE A 789 4.74 -28.24 -7.80
CA PHE A 789 4.82 -27.19 -6.78
C PHE A 789 3.78 -26.10 -7.01
N LEU A 790 3.66 -25.61 -8.25
CA LEU A 790 2.68 -24.60 -8.62
C LEU A 790 1.24 -25.09 -8.39
N ILE A 791 0.91 -26.37 -8.66
CA ILE A 791 -0.41 -26.96 -8.37
C ILE A 791 -0.74 -26.83 -6.87
N ILE A 792 0.22 -27.11 -5.98
CA ILE A 792 0.02 -26.97 -4.52
C ILE A 792 -0.23 -25.50 -4.17
N GLN A 793 0.56 -24.58 -4.71
CA GLN A 793 0.39 -23.14 -4.47
C GLN A 793 -0.97 -22.63 -5.00
N CYS A 794 -1.42 -23.10 -6.17
CA CYS A 794 -2.74 -22.80 -6.71
C CYS A 794 -3.86 -23.35 -5.82
N LYS A 795 -3.72 -24.57 -5.29
CA LYS A 795 -4.68 -25.13 -4.34
C LYS A 795 -4.78 -24.29 -3.06
N ASP A 796 -3.66 -23.77 -2.56
CA ASP A 796 -3.65 -22.90 -1.38
C ASP A 796 -4.21 -21.50 -1.69
N ALA A 797 -3.97 -20.97 -2.89
CA ALA A 797 -4.54 -19.71 -3.37
C ALA A 797 -6.04 -19.80 -3.70
N ALA A 798 -6.55 -20.99 -4.00
CA ALA A 798 -7.94 -21.20 -4.39
C ALA A 798 -8.93 -20.93 -3.25
N VAL A 799 -10.08 -20.35 -3.60
CA VAL A 799 -11.22 -20.17 -2.67
C VAL A 799 -11.88 -21.50 -2.36
N ARG A 800 -11.98 -22.39 -3.36
CA ARG A 800 -12.61 -23.71 -3.24
C ARG A 800 -11.86 -24.74 -4.07
N VAL A 801 -11.62 -25.91 -3.47
CA VAL A 801 -11.15 -27.13 -4.15
C VAL A 801 -11.95 -28.30 -3.56
N SER A 802 -12.42 -29.20 -4.42
CA SER A 802 -13.06 -30.45 -3.98
C SER A 802 -12.05 -31.33 -3.25
N ARG A 803 -12.44 -31.84 -2.08
CA ARG A 803 -11.62 -32.76 -1.30
C ARG A 803 -11.27 -34.01 -2.09
N GLU A 804 -12.26 -34.60 -2.77
CA GLU A 804 -12.08 -35.80 -3.59
C GLU A 804 -11.11 -35.53 -4.74
N THR A 805 -11.27 -34.40 -5.43
CA THR A 805 -10.38 -34.01 -6.52
C THR A 805 -8.95 -33.79 -6.02
N TRP A 806 -8.79 -33.08 -4.89
CA TRP A 806 -7.47 -32.86 -4.31
C TRP A 806 -6.81 -34.17 -3.85
N GLU A 807 -7.53 -35.03 -3.12
CA GLU A 807 -6.99 -36.33 -2.68
C GLU A 807 -6.58 -37.20 -3.86
N ALA A 808 -7.33 -37.16 -4.96
CA ALA A 808 -7.01 -37.88 -6.19
C ALA A 808 -5.74 -37.33 -6.88
N ILE A 809 -5.62 -36.00 -7.00
CA ILE A 809 -4.42 -35.34 -7.54
C ILE A 809 -3.21 -35.64 -6.64
N GLU A 810 -3.33 -35.39 -5.33
CA GLU A 810 -2.28 -35.59 -4.33
C GLU A 810 -1.80 -37.06 -4.30
N GLY A 811 -2.70 -38.01 -4.46
CA GLY A 811 -2.38 -39.44 -4.57
C GLY A 811 -1.52 -39.78 -5.79
N ARG A 812 -1.75 -39.12 -6.92
CA ARG A 812 -1.02 -39.33 -8.19
C ARG A 812 0.21 -38.44 -8.37
N MET A 813 0.33 -37.36 -7.61
CA MET A 813 1.49 -36.46 -7.69
C MET A 813 2.80 -37.22 -7.48
N LEU A 814 3.79 -36.96 -8.35
CA LEU A 814 5.10 -37.60 -8.33
C LEU A 814 5.08 -39.12 -8.59
N LEU A 815 4.03 -39.65 -9.20
CA LEU A 815 4.00 -40.99 -9.78
C LEU A 815 4.20 -40.95 -11.31
N PRO A 816 4.67 -42.05 -11.93
CA PRO A 816 4.69 -42.13 -13.39
C PRO A 816 3.27 -42.25 -13.97
N PRO A 817 3.08 -41.92 -15.26
CA PRO A 817 1.77 -41.98 -15.90
C PRO A 817 1.15 -43.38 -15.84
N GLY A 818 -0.14 -43.46 -15.51
CA GLY A 818 -0.92 -44.70 -15.51
C GLY A 818 -0.97 -45.48 -14.19
N ASN A 819 -0.34 -44.96 -13.12
CA ASN A 819 -0.41 -45.50 -11.76
C ASN A 819 -1.44 -44.77 -10.89
#